data_AF-A0A940B8Q2-F1
#
_entry.id   AF-A0A940B8Q2-F1
#
_cell.length_a   1.000
_cell.length_b   1.000
_cell.length_c   1.000
_cell.angle_alpha   90.00
_cell.angle_beta   90.00
_cell.angle_gamma   90.00
#
_symmetry.space_group_name_H-M   'P 1'
#
loop_
_entity.id
_entity.type
_entity.pdbx_description
1 polymer ?
#
loop_
_entity_poly.entity_id
_entity_poly.type
_entity_poly.pdbx_seq_one_letter_code
_entity_poly.pdbx_strand_id
1 'polypeptide(L)'
;MKRLTSRVAALMMSFCILSSATACSKKETGDTKQSQKKSQTTVSESDPFYNADEVRIRFPQADSDKKLIYQVIGEGNLLDNAVWFEYYCSYETPADLKTRYDRFCMNPDSFSEEEAKELFEEYGKYNFDGKIVYNLDGSIRCLLETRVGYYGATTLFTSNEGKLMAAVQHYNSSSAPVTLEEVSDTGEYINSIPLEGADTYFMQIRQLSNGNYICADGGSIWVFDPQGKKIAQESLGESIMNIVVQDGRVYIPAWVYNMETGITDPYVCEFDLNTYTFSKDMIPVSLDVNHISQGKDGIYTAGSSGISKIDLTARSSQEILNWKDADVNPNAITFTNIISENEMYVLRVTEKWDRHFNHCYEPDIRLVHLTKADKNPNAGKRLIELASVGGNPPSILMDKIVEYNKDPNKDGRIVIKEYSADSLLFPTKDADDDALLAQTLDQAYLDLLSGGGPDIYVNFGSYSQFNDSNLMMDLNTLIDGENGIKRDEYFDNLFRACEINGKLLQIPVFFTANGAVANDKYLDGKTSWTYDDYMTLAGKLPGNLTAIPEMTRIKLLKELMASSGKELVDYDKKEVHFSDSDFRKMLETAKTLGSGRSENEIWGDMVEDQRQRGGEYLEEYKMLQNGMVMSYFSKMIDIVDYAQAQKLSDGKGVLIGNPGCDGGLSMEYIMSIAIPKNSSSQKEAWEFIRFLLEKDTQVEGAVQLFAFPVSRGAAEEYLNGDKELYLDAMANTTDTNELEYLNSLPKIDDQTVKETMEMLGNIKTARSVDETVFLIITEEAPAYFTGQKSLDDVVNSIQNRAATVVKERG
;
A
#
# COMPACT_ATOMS: atom_id res chain seq x y z
N MET A 1 -48.02 6.90 15.25
CA MET A 1 -49.35 7.21 14.66
C MET A 1 -49.19 7.34 13.15
N LYS A 2 -49.87 6.46 12.40
CA LYS A 2 -50.30 6.54 10.98
C LYS A 2 -49.33 6.97 9.86
N ARG A 3 -49.10 5.97 8.97
CA ARG A 3 -48.98 6.02 7.49
C ARG A 3 -49.42 7.33 6.81
N LEU A 4 -48.61 7.80 5.86
CA LEU A 4 -48.90 8.36 4.52
C LEU A 4 -47.54 8.90 3.98
N THR A 5 -47.01 8.69 2.77
CA THR A 5 -47.46 8.02 1.53
C THR A 5 -46.25 7.82 0.61
N SER A 6 -46.05 6.60 0.13
CA SER A 6 -44.98 6.09 -0.74
C SER A 6 -45.15 6.43 -2.22
N ARG A 7 -45.43 7.69 -2.58
CA ARG A 7 -45.70 8.08 -3.98
C ARG A 7 -44.99 9.32 -4.52
N VAL A 8 -43.92 9.79 -3.85
CA VAL A 8 -43.11 10.92 -4.36
C VAL A 8 -41.66 10.53 -4.72
N ALA A 9 -41.18 9.35 -4.30
CA ALA A 9 -39.83 8.87 -4.63
C ALA A 9 -39.68 8.19 -6.01
N ALA A 10 -40.78 7.90 -6.71
CA ALA A 10 -40.76 7.19 -8.00
C ALA A 10 -40.83 8.10 -9.24
N LEU A 11 -40.71 9.42 -9.07
CA LEU A 11 -40.82 10.41 -10.16
C LEU A 11 -39.59 11.32 -10.33
N MET A 12 -38.53 11.14 -9.52
CA MET A 12 -37.25 11.85 -9.68
C MET A 12 -36.13 11.00 -10.31
N MET A 13 -36.34 9.71 -10.55
CA MET A 13 -35.36 8.83 -11.23
C MET A 13 -35.54 8.76 -12.76
N SER A 14 -36.43 9.54 -13.35
CA SER A 14 -36.73 9.49 -14.80
C SER A 14 -36.39 10.77 -15.57
N PHE A 15 -35.58 11.68 -15.00
CA PHE A 15 -35.26 12.97 -15.62
C PHE A 15 -33.76 13.32 -15.76
N CYS A 16 -32.85 12.36 -15.61
CA CYS A 16 -31.40 12.59 -15.83
C CYS A 16 -30.83 11.98 -17.13
N ILE A 17 -31.66 11.55 -18.08
CA ILE A 17 -31.20 10.96 -19.36
C ILE A 17 -31.39 11.90 -20.59
N LEU A 18 -31.84 13.15 -20.40
CA LEU A 18 -32.06 14.07 -21.54
C LEU A 18 -31.53 15.48 -21.26
N SER A 19 -30.19 15.65 -21.21
CA SER A 19 -29.57 16.96 -21.46
C SER A 19 -28.07 16.86 -21.77
N SER A 20 -27.72 16.24 -22.90
CA SER A 20 -26.42 16.42 -23.56
C SER A 20 -26.57 16.26 -25.08
N ALA A 21 -27.54 16.98 -25.66
CA ALA A 21 -27.70 17.07 -27.11
C ALA A 21 -28.04 18.49 -27.52
N THR A 22 -27.03 19.35 -27.68
CA THR A 22 -27.00 20.40 -28.71
C THR A 22 -25.63 21.09 -28.74
N ALA A 23 -24.73 20.60 -29.59
CA ALA A 23 -23.71 21.41 -30.26
C ALA A 23 -23.15 20.67 -31.50
N CYS A 24 -24.04 20.16 -32.35
CA CYS A 24 -23.66 19.67 -33.68
C CYS A 24 -23.60 20.87 -34.63
N SER A 25 -22.40 21.42 -34.86
CA SER A 25 -22.15 22.21 -36.05
C SER A 25 -21.62 21.29 -37.16
N LYS A 26 -22.34 21.28 -38.28
CA LYS A 26 -22.12 20.44 -39.47
C LYS A 26 -20.67 20.50 -39.95
N LYS A 27 -20.03 19.33 -40.09
CA LYS A 27 -19.07 19.08 -41.17
C LYS A 27 -19.39 17.76 -41.86
N GLU A 28 -19.28 17.82 -43.17
CA GLU A 28 -19.76 16.85 -44.15
C GLU A 28 -19.05 15.50 -44.04
N THR A 29 -19.82 14.48 -44.38
CA THR A 29 -19.45 13.06 -44.52
C THR A 29 -18.28 12.86 -45.50
N GLY A 30 -17.23 12.21 -45.02
CA GLY A 30 -16.19 11.59 -45.82
C GLY A 30 -15.69 10.35 -45.11
N ASP A 31 -16.06 9.19 -45.63
CA ASP A 31 -15.55 7.87 -45.25
C ASP A 31 -14.02 7.81 -45.39
N THR A 32 -13.33 7.64 -44.26
CA THR A 32 -12.10 6.85 -44.10
C THR A 32 -11.71 6.88 -42.62
N LYS A 33 -12.03 5.82 -41.86
CA LYS A 33 -11.40 5.57 -40.55
C LYS A 33 -9.93 5.20 -40.80
N GLN A 34 -9.08 6.20 -41.05
CA GLN A 34 -7.66 6.08 -40.77
C GLN A 34 -7.50 6.22 -39.25
N SER A 35 -6.96 5.19 -38.59
CA SER A 35 -6.54 5.30 -37.20
C SER A 35 -5.55 6.48 -37.11
N GLN A 36 -5.96 7.60 -36.52
CA GLN A 36 -5.05 8.69 -36.23
C GLN A 36 -4.05 8.18 -35.19
N LYS A 37 -2.79 7.97 -35.59
CA LYS A 37 -1.71 7.77 -34.62
C LYS A 37 -1.68 8.97 -33.68
N LYS A 38 -1.65 8.73 -32.36
CA LYS A 38 -1.50 9.75 -31.32
C LYS A 38 -0.32 10.66 -31.69
N SER A 39 -0.52 11.98 -31.67
CA SER A 39 0.56 12.93 -31.93
C SER A 39 1.57 12.85 -30.79
N GLN A 40 2.83 12.67 -31.13
CA GLN A 40 3.93 12.52 -30.19
C GLN A 40 4.18 13.84 -29.45
N THR A 41 3.95 13.86 -28.15
CA THR A 41 4.18 15.03 -27.27
C THR A 41 5.61 14.99 -26.73
N THR A 42 6.21 16.17 -26.52
CA THR A 42 7.55 16.32 -25.94
C THR A 42 7.51 17.24 -24.74
N VAL A 43 8.43 17.05 -23.82
CA VAL A 43 8.64 17.95 -22.67
C VAL A 43 9.02 19.35 -23.17
N SER A 44 8.35 20.39 -22.65
CA SER A 44 8.66 21.80 -22.91
C SER A 44 9.69 22.34 -21.91
N GLU A 45 10.49 23.34 -22.31
CA GLU A 45 11.37 24.06 -21.37
C GLU A 45 10.61 24.72 -20.22
N SER A 46 9.33 25.06 -20.44
CA SER A 46 8.45 25.72 -19.48
C SER A 46 7.75 24.77 -18.51
N ASP A 47 7.82 23.46 -18.74
CA ASP A 47 7.17 22.49 -17.86
C ASP A 47 7.88 22.50 -16.49
N PRO A 48 7.14 22.49 -15.37
CA PRO A 48 7.76 22.50 -14.04
C PRO A 48 8.66 21.28 -13.86
N PHE A 49 9.78 21.48 -13.16
CA PHE A 49 10.66 20.39 -12.76
C PHE A 49 11.43 20.78 -11.50
N TYR A 50 11.65 19.82 -10.61
CA TYR A 50 12.52 19.96 -9.46
C TYR A 50 13.68 18.99 -9.57
N ASN A 51 14.90 19.53 -9.52
CA ASN A 51 16.11 18.72 -9.42
C ASN A 51 16.12 18.05 -8.04
N ALA A 52 16.53 16.79 -8.00
CA ALA A 52 16.60 15.99 -6.80
C ALA A 52 18.04 15.53 -6.56
N ASP A 53 18.68 16.11 -5.55
CA ASP A 53 20.00 15.70 -5.08
C ASP A 53 19.86 14.84 -3.81
N GLU A 54 20.45 13.65 -3.82
CA GLU A 54 20.25 12.65 -2.77
C GLU A 54 21.51 12.43 -1.94
N VAL A 55 21.35 12.39 -0.62
CA VAL A 55 22.38 12.03 0.34
C VAL A 55 21.94 10.79 1.12
N ARG A 56 22.82 9.77 1.20
CA ARG A 56 22.58 8.59 2.04
C ARG A 56 22.85 8.89 3.50
N ILE A 57 21.89 8.60 4.35
CA ILE A 57 22.09 8.55 5.80
C ILE A 57 22.63 7.16 6.16
N ARG A 58 23.72 7.12 6.93
CA ARG A 58 24.39 5.88 7.33
C ARG A 58 24.43 5.76 8.84
N PHE A 59 24.35 4.53 9.32
CA PHE A 59 24.55 4.22 10.73
C PHE A 59 25.89 4.75 11.26
N PRO A 60 25.94 5.11 12.55
CA PRO A 60 27.19 5.30 13.27
C PRO A 60 28.12 4.11 13.13
N GLN A 61 29.42 4.38 13.20
CA GLN A 61 30.39 3.31 13.31
C GLN A 61 30.25 2.63 14.69
N ALA A 62 30.02 1.32 14.69
CA ALA A 62 29.98 0.54 15.92
C ALA A 62 31.34 0.51 16.63
N ASP A 63 31.30 0.40 17.96
CA ASP A 63 32.47 0.25 18.83
C ASP A 63 33.22 -1.05 18.50
N SER A 64 34.44 -0.93 17.99
CA SER A 64 35.24 -2.08 17.54
C SER A 64 35.68 -3.00 18.67
N ASP A 65 35.66 -2.53 19.91
CA ASP A 65 36.08 -3.30 21.08
C ASP A 65 34.93 -4.13 21.67
N LYS A 66 33.70 -3.94 21.19
CA LYS A 66 32.51 -4.66 21.62
C LYS A 66 31.93 -5.48 20.48
N LYS A 67 31.33 -6.62 20.81
CA LYS A 67 30.57 -7.41 19.84
C LYS A 67 29.19 -6.80 19.67
N LEU A 68 28.93 -6.17 18.51
CA LEU A 68 27.61 -5.65 18.15
C LEU A 68 26.59 -6.80 18.09
N ILE A 69 25.44 -6.60 18.72
CA ILE A 69 24.26 -7.48 18.58
C ILE A 69 23.35 -6.90 17.50
N TYR A 70 22.95 -5.63 17.64
CA TYR A 70 22.20 -4.90 16.62
C TYR A 70 22.41 -3.38 16.73
N GLN A 71 22.13 -2.69 15.63
CA GLN A 71 21.95 -1.24 15.57
C GLN A 71 20.73 -0.93 14.71
N VAL A 72 19.88 -0.02 15.15
CA VAL A 72 18.63 0.33 14.46
C VAL A 72 18.50 1.85 14.43
N ILE A 73 18.14 2.38 13.26
CA ILE A 73 17.66 3.73 13.09
C ILE A 73 16.14 3.63 12.97
N GLY A 74 15.42 4.26 13.91
CA GLY A 74 13.96 4.23 13.97
C GLY A 74 13.34 5.45 13.28
N GLU A 75 12.26 5.97 13.86
CA GLU A 75 11.55 7.11 13.28
C GLU A 75 12.45 8.34 13.13
N GLY A 76 12.34 9.00 11.98
CA GLY A 76 13.08 10.21 11.64
C GLY A 76 12.20 11.45 11.69
N ASN A 77 12.80 12.63 11.81
CA ASN A 77 12.11 13.88 11.54
C ASN A 77 13.08 14.93 10.98
N LEU A 78 12.54 15.87 10.20
CA LEU A 78 13.30 16.98 9.65
C LEU A 78 13.22 18.17 10.60
N LEU A 79 14.39 18.72 10.95
CA LEU A 79 14.54 20.02 11.60
C LEU A 79 14.78 21.09 10.52
N ASP A 80 14.72 22.36 10.92
CA ASP A 80 14.96 23.49 10.01
C ASP A 80 16.32 23.43 9.30
N ASN A 81 17.33 22.84 9.95
CA ASN A 81 18.71 22.78 9.44
C ASN A 81 19.41 21.43 9.64
N ALA A 82 18.66 20.37 9.95
CA ALA A 82 19.19 19.05 10.25
C ALA A 82 18.11 17.98 10.05
N VAL A 83 18.49 16.71 10.13
CA VAL A 83 17.57 15.58 10.26
C VAL A 83 17.97 14.80 11.49
N TRP A 84 17.00 14.33 12.28
CA TRP A 84 17.29 13.43 13.39
C TRP A 84 16.54 12.13 13.24
N PHE A 85 17.08 11.07 13.82
CA PHE A 85 16.41 9.78 13.91
C PHE A 85 16.55 9.19 15.30
N GLU A 86 15.58 8.38 15.70
CA GLU A 86 15.75 7.46 16.81
C GLU A 86 16.91 6.51 16.51
N TYR A 87 17.68 6.19 17.54
CA TYR A 87 18.84 5.32 17.41
C TYR A 87 18.88 4.33 18.57
N TYR A 88 18.99 3.05 18.24
CA TYR A 88 19.11 1.96 19.21
C TYR A 88 20.38 1.19 18.90
N CYS A 89 21.18 0.90 19.93
CA CYS A 89 22.41 0.15 19.77
C CYS A 89 22.58 -0.82 20.94
N SER A 90 22.83 -2.09 20.60
CA SER A 90 23.04 -3.15 21.57
C SER A 90 24.32 -3.92 21.27
N TYR A 91 25.13 -4.13 22.30
CA TYR A 91 26.34 -4.94 22.31
C TYR A 91 26.20 -6.10 23.29
N GLU A 92 27.00 -7.15 23.08
CA GLU A 92 27.06 -8.29 23.98
C GLU A 92 27.40 -7.83 25.40
N THR A 93 26.46 -8.00 26.33
CA THR A 93 26.60 -7.53 27.70
C THR A 93 27.35 -8.57 28.54
N PRO A 94 28.34 -8.17 29.36
CA PRO A 94 29.01 -9.09 30.30
C PRO A 94 28.00 -9.85 31.17
N ALA A 95 28.22 -11.17 31.33
CA ALA A 95 27.24 -12.07 31.95
C ALA A 95 26.87 -11.68 33.39
N ASP A 96 27.82 -11.17 34.17
CA ASP A 96 27.61 -10.70 35.53
C ASP A 96 26.75 -9.42 35.58
N LEU A 97 27.01 -8.48 34.66
CA LEU A 97 26.22 -7.27 34.50
C LEU A 97 24.80 -7.59 34.03
N LYS A 98 24.64 -8.50 33.07
CA LYS A 98 23.33 -8.98 32.61
C LYS A 98 22.54 -9.63 33.74
N THR A 99 23.18 -10.49 34.54
CA THR A 99 22.54 -11.14 35.71
C THR A 99 22.09 -10.12 36.76
N ARG A 100 22.87 -9.06 37.00
CA ARG A 100 22.47 -7.96 37.91
C ARG A 100 21.27 -7.19 37.36
N TYR A 101 21.29 -6.86 36.06
CA TYR A 101 20.19 -6.18 35.38
C TYR A 101 18.90 -6.99 35.41
N ASP A 102 18.96 -8.29 35.09
CA ASP A 102 17.78 -9.16 35.10
C ASP A 102 17.18 -9.28 36.50
N ARG A 103 18.01 -9.30 37.54
CA ARG A 103 17.54 -9.28 38.94
C ARG A 103 16.81 -7.98 39.26
N PHE A 104 17.33 -6.84 38.79
CA PHE A 104 16.66 -5.56 38.94
C PHE A 104 15.30 -5.58 38.23
N CYS A 105 15.23 -6.04 36.98
CA CYS A 105 13.97 -6.14 36.24
C CYS A 105 12.94 -7.06 36.93
N MET A 106 13.37 -8.15 37.57
CA MET A 106 12.49 -9.06 38.30
C MET A 106 12.03 -8.52 39.66
N ASN A 107 12.86 -7.70 40.32
CA ASN A 107 12.58 -7.18 41.66
C ASN A 107 13.29 -5.83 41.88
N PRO A 108 12.77 -4.72 41.33
CA PRO A 108 13.44 -3.42 41.41
C PRO A 108 13.55 -2.91 42.85
N ASP A 109 12.60 -3.26 43.73
CA ASP A 109 12.62 -2.91 45.16
C ASP A 109 13.80 -3.53 45.94
N SER A 110 14.52 -4.48 45.34
CA SER A 110 15.73 -5.07 45.93
C SER A 110 16.99 -4.24 45.75
N PHE A 111 16.91 -3.12 45.04
CA PHE A 111 18.01 -2.18 44.79
C PHE A 111 17.69 -0.83 45.42
N SER A 112 18.68 -0.17 46.02
CA SER A 112 18.60 1.25 46.35
C SER A 112 18.59 2.11 45.07
N GLU A 113 18.17 3.36 45.19
CA GLU A 113 18.14 4.31 44.07
C GLU A 113 19.55 4.51 43.47
N GLU A 114 20.58 4.59 44.32
CA GLU A 114 21.98 4.68 43.89
C GLU A 114 22.46 3.42 43.18
N GLU A 115 22.16 2.23 43.72
CA GLU A 115 22.54 0.94 43.08
C GLU A 115 21.84 0.75 41.73
N ALA A 116 20.58 1.15 41.62
CA ALA A 116 19.84 1.14 40.36
C ALA A 116 20.49 2.09 39.34
N LYS A 117 20.83 3.30 39.76
CA LYS A 117 21.49 4.29 38.90
C LYS A 117 22.85 3.79 38.38
N GLU A 118 23.71 3.27 39.26
CA GLU A 118 25.00 2.70 38.87
C GLU A 118 24.83 1.52 37.90
N LEU A 119 23.85 0.64 38.17
CA LEU A 119 23.53 -0.48 37.30
C LEU A 119 23.09 -0.03 35.89
N PHE A 120 22.22 0.97 35.80
CA PHE A 120 21.79 1.55 34.52
C PHE A 120 22.95 2.24 33.78
N GLU A 121 23.84 2.94 34.48
CA GLU A 121 25.02 3.55 33.86
C GLU A 121 26.01 2.50 33.33
N GLU A 122 26.19 1.38 34.03
CA GLU A 122 27.02 0.26 33.58
C GLU A 122 26.38 -0.47 32.39
N TYR A 123 25.09 -0.80 32.50
CA TYR A 123 24.32 -1.49 31.45
C TYR A 123 24.20 -0.65 30.18
N GLY A 124 24.01 0.67 30.35
CA GLY A 124 23.91 1.67 29.29
C GLY A 124 25.12 1.71 28.34
N LYS A 125 26.31 1.31 28.79
CA LYS A 125 27.52 1.24 27.94
C LYS A 125 27.44 0.16 26.85
N TYR A 126 26.53 -0.81 27.02
CA TYR A 126 26.30 -1.92 26.12
C TYR A 126 24.94 -1.82 25.44
N ASN A 127 23.94 -1.22 26.08
CA ASN A 127 22.59 -1.10 25.53
C ASN A 127 22.08 0.31 25.78
N PHE A 128 21.91 1.07 24.72
CA PHE A 128 21.40 2.44 24.81
C PHE A 128 20.47 2.75 23.64
N ASP A 129 19.56 3.66 23.91
CA ASP A 129 18.73 4.33 22.93
C ASP A 129 19.14 5.81 22.84
N GLY A 130 18.55 6.55 21.92
CA GLY A 130 18.84 7.97 21.78
C GLY A 130 18.35 8.57 20.48
N LYS A 131 18.90 9.74 20.17
CA LYS A 131 18.65 10.44 18.91
C LYS A 131 19.96 10.77 18.24
N ILE A 132 20.10 10.36 16.99
CA ILE A 132 21.22 10.79 16.16
C ILE A 132 20.78 11.96 15.29
N VAL A 133 21.59 13.01 15.26
CA VAL A 133 21.35 14.20 14.44
C VAL A 133 22.37 14.23 13.33
N TYR A 134 21.91 14.37 12.09
CA TYR A 134 22.73 14.57 10.92
C TYR A 134 22.55 16.00 10.39
N ASN A 135 23.62 16.56 9.86
CA ASN A 135 23.54 17.72 8.98
C ASN A 135 22.81 17.34 7.68
N LEU A 136 22.31 18.35 6.96
CA LEU A 136 21.63 18.13 5.67
C LEU A 136 22.56 17.58 4.57
N ASP A 137 23.88 17.58 4.79
CA ASP A 137 24.86 16.90 3.93
C ASP A 137 25.10 15.42 4.32
N GLY A 138 24.33 14.90 5.29
CA GLY A 138 24.40 13.52 5.76
C GLY A 138 25.54 13.22 6.73
N SER A 139 26.36 14.21 7.10
CA SER A 139 27.37 14.03 8.15
C SER A 139 26.72 14.00 9.53
N ILE A 140 27.21 13.11 10.42
CA ILE A 140 26.74 13.04 11.81
C ILE A 140 27.13 14.36 12.51
N ARG A 141 26.12 15.07 13.03
CA ARG A 141 26.30 16.27 13.86
C ARG A 141 26.58 15.86 15.30
N CYS A 142 25.68 15.10 15.92
CA CYS A 142 25.84 14.60 17.29
C CYS A 142 24.95 13.38 17.55
N LEU A 143 25.25 12.68 18.64
CA LEU A 143 24.43 11.60 19.19
C LEU A 143 23.97 12.01 20.59
N LEU A 144 22.65 12.01 20.80
CA LEU A 144 22.00 12.26 22.07
C LEU A 144 21.64 10.92 22.69
N GLU A 145 22.60 10.33 23.40
CA GLU A 145 22.38 9.06 24.09
C GLU A 145 21.41 9.25 25.26
N THR A 146 20.30 8.52 25.24
CA THR A 146 19.47 8.32 26.42
C THR A 146 19.97 7.06 27.12
N ARG A 147 20.36 7.20 28.39
CA ARG A 147 20.72 6.03 29.19
C ARG A 147 19.44 5.33 29.63
N VAL A 148 19.30 4.06 29.25
CA VAL A 148 18.19 3.18 29.62
C VAL A 148 17.90 3.33 31.12
N GLY A 149 16.66 3.69 31.45
CA GLY A 149 16.15 3.72 32.83
C GLY A 149 16.02 5.08 33.51
N TYR A 150 16.44 6.20 32.90
CA TYR A 150 16.33 7.52 33.57
C TYR A 150 15.91 8.72 32.71
N TYR A 151 15.99 8.65 31.38
CA TYR A 151 15.57 9.78 30.53
C TYR A 151 14.34 9.43 29.71
N GLY A 152 13.34 10.30 29.80
CA GLY A 152 12.09 10.23 29.06
C GLY A 152 12.21 10.88 27.69
N ALA A 153 11.18 10.65 26.90
CA ALA A 153 11.15 11.00 25.50
C ALA A 153 11.67 12.42 25.22
N THR A 154 12.53 12.53 24.21
CA THR A 154 13.17 13.78 23.82
C THR A 154 12.52 14.31 22.55
N THR A 155 12.11 15.57 22.52
CA THR A 155 11.62 16.21 21.29
C THR A 155 12.60 17.26 20.83
N LEU A 156 13.13 17.13 19.62
CA LEU A 156 14.10 18.07 19.07
C LEU A 156 13.41 19.17 18.27
N PHE A 157 13.90 20.40 18.40
CA PHE A 157 13.46 21.55 17.62
C PHE A 157 14.62 22.54 17.41
N THR A 158 14.41 23.53 16.53
CA THR A 158 15.40 24.58 16.27
C THR A 158 14.94 25.88 16.93
N SER A 159 15.84 26.59 17.62
CA SER A 159 15.56 27.91 18.18
C SER A 159 15.54 28.99 17.08
N ASN A 160 15.06 30.19 17.38
CA ASN A 160 15.11 31.32 16.44
C ASN A 160 16.55 31.72 16.04
N GLU A 161 17.54 31.34 16.85
CA GLU A 161 18.96 31.57 16.57
C GLU A 161 19.60 30.43 15.76
N GLY A 162 18.82 29.42 15.35
CA GLY A 162 19.31 28.26 14.60
C GLY A 162 19.99 27.19 15.46
N LYS A 163 19.87 27.28 16.79
CA LYS A 163 20.47 26.30 17.72
C LYS A 163 19.59 25.07 17.84
N LEU A 164 20.23 23.91 18.03
CA LEU A 164 19.54 22.67 18.35
C LEU A 164 19.07 22.70 19.80
N MET A 165 17.78 22.46 20.00
CA MET A 165 17.15 22.41 21.31
C MET A 165 16.45 21.06 21.50
N ALA A 166 16.37 20.61 22.75
CA ALA A 166 15.71 19.38 23.14
C ALA A 166 14.71 19.66 24.27
N ALA A 167 13.47 19.21 24.16
CA ALA A 167 12.62 19.04 25.33
C ALA A 167 12.85 17.65 25.91
N VAL A 168 13.32 17.62 27.15
CA VAL A 168 13.68 16.38 27.84
C VAL A 168 12.67 16.15 28.96
N GLN A 169 11.96 15.03 28.90
CA GLN A 169 11.11 14.58 29.99
C GLN A 169 11.95 13.79 30.99
N HIS A 170 11.94 14.18 32.26
CA HIS A 170 12.73 13.51 33.30
C HIS A 170 11.83 12.57 34.09
N TYR A 171 11.85 11.27 33.82
CA TYR A 171 11.06 10.32 34.62
C TYR A 171 11.68 10.13 36.00
N ASN A 172 10.93 10.47 37.05
CA ASN A 172 11.22 10.06 38.42
C ASN A 172 10.00 9.34 39.01
N SER A 173 10.15 8.72 40.19
CA SER A 173 9.10 7.88 40.81
C SER A 173 7.78 8.60 41.15
N SER A 174 7.72 9.93 41.05
CA SER A 174 6.59 10.75 41.51
C SER A 174 6.14 11.85 40.52
N SER A 175 6.92 12.18 39.50
CA SER A 175 6.62 13.20 38.48
C SER A 175 7.47 13.00 37.22
N ALA A 176 7.05 13.65 36.13
CA ALA A 176 7.79 13.65 34.85
C ALA A 176 8.02 15.08 34.34
N PRO A 177 8.76 15.93 35.08
CA PRO A 177 8.97 17.32 34.69
C PRO A 177 9.69 17.42 33.35
N VAL A 178 9.38 18.49 32.61
CA VAL A 178 10.00 18.78 31.31
C VAL A 178 10.97 19.95 31.43
N THR A 179 12.15 19.81 30.85
CA THR A 179 13.09 20.92 30.64
C THR A 179 13.34 21.14 29.15
N LEU A 180 13.60 22.37 28.75
CA LEU A 180 14.18 22.69 27.44
C LEU A 180 15.69 22.82 27.61
N GLU A 181 16.44 22.03 26.87
CA GLU A 181 17.89 21.96 26.89
C GLU A 181 18.47 22.50 25.58
N GLU A 182 19.44 23.42 25.66
CA GLU A 182 20.32 23.70 24.52
C GLU A 182 21.29 22.53 24.34
N VAL A 183 21.40 22.05 23.11
CA VAL A 183 22.23 20.90 22.75
C VAL A 183 23.52 21.42 22.10
N SER A 184 24.67 21.05 22.67
CA SER A 184 25.98 21.37 22.10
C SER A 184 26.27 20.56 20.83
N ASP A 185 27.31 20.96 20.09
CA ASP A 185 27.79 20.20 18.93
C ASP A 185 28.26 18.77 19.29
N THR A 186 28.56 18.49 20.57
CA THR A 186 28.93 17.15 21.05
C THR A 186 27.74 16.36 21.58
N GLY A 187 26.53 16.92 21.57
CA GLY A 187 25.33 16.30 22.11
C GLY A 187 25.14 16.46 23.62
N GLU A 188 25.91 17.34 24.27
CA GLU A 188 25.75 17.63 25.70
C GLU A 188 24.67 18.70 25.92
N TYR A 189 23.88 18.53 26.97
CA TYR A 189 22.93 19.55 27.43
C TYR A 189 23.67 20.64 28.21
N ILE A 190 23.64 21.89 27.72
CA ILE A 190 24.48 22.98 28.25
C ILE A 190 23.69 24.13 28.89
N ASN A 191 22.39 24.25 28.62
CA ASN A 191 21.54 25.28 29.20
C ASN A 191 20.11 24.75 29.38
N SER A 192 19.62 24.76 30.62
CA SER A 192 18.35 24.14 31.00
C SER A 192 17.31 25.18 31.41
N ILE A 193 16.11 25.08 30.82
CA ILE A 193 14.96 25.90 31.13
C ILE A 193 13.82 24.98 31.61
N PRO A 194 13.52 24.93 32.93
CA PRO A 194 12.43 24.11 33.43
C PRO A 194 11.07 24.68 33.01
N LEU A 195 10.19 23.83 32.49
CA LEU A 195 8.83 24.22 32.12
C LEU A 195 7.90 24.05 33.33
N GLU A 196 7.45 25.16 33.90
CA GLU A 196 6.66 25.20 35.12
C GLU A 196 5.33 24.44 34.95
N GLY A 197 5.18 23.35 35.72
CA GLY A 197 3.95 22.56 35.75
C GLY A 197 3.69 21.74 34.49
N ALA A 198 4.70 21.50 33.65
CA ALA A 198 4.66 20.55 32.56
C ALA A 198 5.04 19.15 33.06
N ASP A 199 4.12 18.19 32.96
CA ASP A 199 4.27 16.78 33.33
C ASP A 199 3.87 15.83 32.18
N THR A 200 3.86 16.35 30.95
CA THR A 200 3.44 15.64 29.73
C THR A 200 4.55 15.59 28.69
N TYR A 201 4.46 14.65 27.75
CA TYR A 201 5.32 14.61 26.58
C TYR A 201 4.84 15.59 25.53
N PHE A 202 5.70 16.54 25.13
CA PHE A 202 5.41 17.46 24.05
C PHE A 202 5.90 16.91 22.72
N MET A 203 4.99 16.64 21.80
CA MET A 203 5.32 16.10 20.48
C MET A 203 5.85 17.17 19.53
N GLN A 204 5.45 18.43 19.74
CA GLN A 204 5.85 19.57 18.90
C GLN A 204 6.15 20.80 19.75
N ILE A 205 7.23 21.50 19.40
CA ILE A 205 7.67 22.72 20.09
C ILE A 205 8.15 23.72 19.04
N ARG A 206 7.80 24.99 19.24
CA ARG A 206 8.34 26.12 18.47
C ARG A 206 8.69 27.27 19.41
N GLN A 207 9.73 28.00 19.06
CA GLN A 207 10.02 29.28 19.68
C GLN A 207 9.36 30.40 18.87
N LEU A 208 8.57 31.23 19.52
CA LEU A 208 7.93 32.40 18.90
C LEU A 208 8.95 33.54 18.76
N SER A 209 8.69 34.49 17.86
CA SER A 209 9.59 35.62 17.60
C SER A 209 9.86 36.52 18.82
N ASN A 210 8.97 36.51 19.81
CA ASN A 210 9.13 37.21 21.09
C ASN A 210 9.96 36.41 22.13
N GLY A 211 10.41 35.21 21.80
CA GLY A 211 11.19 34.31 22.65
C GLY A 211 10.38 33.31 23.47
N ASN A 212 9.04 33.44 23.50
CA ASN A 212 8.17 32.49 24.18
C ASN A 212 8.21 31.11 23.50
N TYR A 213 7.94 30.06 24.26
CA TYR A 213 7.81 28.70 23.72
C TYR A 213 6.33 28.34 23.60
N ILE A 214 5.96 27.75 22.47
CA ILE A 214 4.67 27.13 22.27
C ILE A 214 4.89 25.63 22.07
N CYS A 215 4.18 24.83 22.86
CA CYS A 215 4.33 23.38 22.91
C CYS A 215 2.96 22.72 22.69
N ALA A 216 2.92 21.64 21.93
CA ALA A 216 1.73 20.81 21.77
C ALA A 216 1.95 19.46 22.46
N ASP A 217 1.00 19.08 23.29
CA ASP A 217 0.80 17.67 23.63
C ASP A 217 -0.21 17.04 22.66
N GLY A 218 -0.67 15.82 22.93
CA GLY A 218 -1.63 15.09 22.11
C GLY A 218 -2.93 15.84 21.75
N GLY A 219 -3.34 16.86 22.51
CA GLY A 219 -4.57 17.61 22.23
C GLY A 219 -4.68 19.00 22.85
N SER A 220 -3.59 19.55 23.39
CA SER A 220 -3.55 20.85 24.04
C SER A 220 -2.31 21.65 23.62
N ILE A 221 -2.47 22.97 23.60
CA ILE A 221 -1.40 23.93 23.39
C ILE A 221 -1.02 24.57 24.72
N TRP A 222 0.28 24.61 24.98
CA TRP A 222 0.90 25.22 26.14
C TRP A 222 1.79 26.37 25.68
N VAL A 223 1.77 27.48 26.41
CA VAL A 223 2.62 28.64 26.14
C VAL A 223 3.44 28.95 27.37
N PHE A 224 4.75 29.07 27.20
CA PHE A 224 5.71 29.41 28.25
C PHE A 224 6.48 30.67 27.88
N ASP A 225 6.85 31.47 28.89
CA ASP A 225 7.77 32.58 28.69
C ASP A 225 9.21 32.07 28.42
N PRO A 226 10.16 32.93 28.06
CA PRO A 226 11.52 32.48 27.76
C PRO A 226 12.28 31.91 28.98
N GLN A 227 11.72 32.04 30.19
CA GLN A 227 12.25 31.48 31.44
C GLN A 227 11.53 30.19 31.85
N GLY A 228 10.61 29.68 31.03
CA GLY A 228 9.88 28.44 31.26
C GLY A 228 8.67 28.59 32.18
N LYS A 229 8.26 29.81 32.54
CA LYS A 229 7.03 30.03 33.31
C LYS A 229 5.82 29.82 32.42
N LYS A 230 4.85 29.03 32.89
CA LYS A 230 3.60 28.81 32.15
C LYS A 230 2.79 30.10 32.05
N ILE A 231 2.51 30.52 30.82
CA ILE A 231 1.65 31.65 30.50
C ILE A 231 0.21 31.17 30.32
N ALA A 232 0.01 30.12 29.53
CA ALA A 232 -1.30 29.60 29.20
C ALA A 232 -1.26 28.10 28.85
N GLN A 233 -2.43 27.48 28.93
CA GLN A 233 -2.71 26.13 28.48
C GLN A 233 -4.17 26.09 28.03
N GLU A 234 -4.42 25.61 26.81
CA GLU A 234 -5.76 25.47 26.26
C GLU A 234 -5.86 24.12 25.55
N SER A 235 -6.97 23.40 25.76
CA SER A 235 -7.22 22.13 25.08
C SER A 235 -8.07 22.35 23.85
N LEU A 236 -7.65 21.76 22.73
CA LEU A 236 -8.46 21.68 21.52
C LEU A 236 -9.50 20.55 21.63
N GLY A 237 -9.17 19.49 22.38
CA GLY A 237 -10.00 18.28 22.48
C GLY A 237 -9.90 17.36 21.27
N GLU A 238 -9.04 17.70 20.31
CA GLU A 238 -8.80 17.00 19.05
C GLU A 238 -7.31 16.64 18.95
N SER A 239 -6.95 15.74 18.03
CA SER A 239 -5.56 15.28 17.91
C SER A 239 -4.72 16.30 17.13
N ILE A 240 -3.77 16.94 17.81
CA ILE A 240 -2.90 17.97 17.20
C ILE A 240 -1.81 17.30 16.36
N MET A 241 -1.69 17.72 15.10
CA MET A 241 -0.69 17.19 14.17
C MET A 241 0.61 18.00 14.22
N ASN A 242 0.53 19.34 14.21
CA ASN A 242 1.71 20.21 14.16
C ASN A 242 1.45 21.60 14.77
N ILE A 243 2.51 22.40 14.93
CA ILE A 243 2.43 23.85 15.20
C ILE A 243 3.09 24.59 14.03
N VAL A 244 2.33 25.48 13.41
CA VAL A 244 2.78 26.31 12.28
C VAL A 244 2.73 27.77 12.68
N VAL A 245 3.85 28.49 12.54
CA VAL A 245 3.93 29.92 12.87
C VAL A 245 4.14 30.72 11.59
N GLN A 246 3.13 31.47 11.16
CA GLN A 246 3.22 32.27 9.93
C GLN A 246 2.84 33.72 10.22
N ASP A 247 3.71 34.67 9.84
CA ASP A 247 3.49 36.11 10.01
C ASP A 247 3.09 36.54 11.44
N GLY A 248 3.68 35.88 12.44
CA GLY A 248 3.41 36.14 13.86
C GLY A 248 2.10 35.56 14.39
N ARG A 249 1.37 34.80 13.57
CA ARG A 249 0.18 34.05 13.96
C ARG A 249 0.52 32.57 14.11
N VAL A 250 -0.27 31.88 14.92
CA VAL A 250 -0.11 30.45 15.17
C VAL A 250 -1.30 29.71 14.57
N TYR A 251 -0.99 28.69 13.80
CA TYR A 251 -1.95 27.78 13.18
C TYR A 251 -1.67 26.36 13.65
N ILE A 252 -2.72 25.66 14.03
CA ILE A 252 -2.71 24.33 14.61
C ILE A 252 -3.46 23.38 13.66
N PRO A 253 -2.73 22.67 12.79
CA PRO A 253 -3.25 21.50 12.11
C PRO A 253 -3.68 20.42 13.11
N ALA A 254 -4.90 19.91 12.96
CA ALA A 254 -5.45 18.88 13.82
C ALA A 254 -6.41 17.94 13.07
N TRP A 255 -6.45 16.70 13.53
CA TRP A 255 -7.45 15.71 13.15
C TRP A 255 -8.71 15.92 13.99
N VAL A 256 -9.81 16.28 13.34
CA VAL A 256 -11.08 16.60 14.01
C VAL A 256 -12.10 15.51 13.76
N TYR A 257 -12.62 14.89 14.81
CA TYR A 257 -13.63 13.85 14.68
C TYR A 257 -15.04 14.44 14.48
N ASN A 258 -15.65 14.13 13.34
CA ASN A 258 -17.02 14.52 13.05
C ASN A 258 -18.01 13.45 13.55
N MET A 259 -18.76 13.75 14.61
CA MET A 259 -19.75 12.83 15.18
C MET A 259 -20.92 12.49 14.23
N GLU A 260 -21.26 13.33 13.27
CA GLU A 260 -22.37 13.09 12.34
C GLU A 260 -21.99 12.07 11.26
N THR A 261 -20.76 12.17 10.75
CA THR A 261 -20.25 11.28 9.69
C THR A 261 -19.51 10.07 10.24
N GLY A 262 -18.96 10.17 11.46
CA GLY A 262 -18.06 9.18 12.05
C GLY A 262 -16.66 9.21 11.42
N ILE A 263 -16.31 10.29 10.71
CA ILE A 263 -15.05 10.46 9.98
C ILE A 263 -14.19 11.48 10.71
N THR A 264 -12.88 11.26 10.70
CA THR A 264 -11.88 12.21 11.19
C THR A 264 -11.27 12.94 9.99
N ASP A 265 -11.48 14.26 9.90
CA ASP A 265 -10.96 15.07 8.80
C ASP A 265 -9.87 16.04 9.30
N PRO A 266 -8.89 16.41 8.47
CA PRO A 266 -7.84 17.35 8.85
C PRO A 266 -8.34 18.80 8.72
N TYR A 267 -8.08 19.60 9.73
CA TYR A 267 -8.37 21.03 9.75
C TYR A 267 -7.17 21.83 10.22
N VAL A 268 -7.16 23.11 9.87
CA VAL A 268 -6.27 24.11 10.46
C VAL A 268 -7.09 25.08 11.29
N CYS A 269 -6.68 25.25 12.55
CA CYS A 269 -7.25 26.21 13.49
C CYS A 269 -6.25 27.34 13.79
N GLU A 270 -6.68 28.59 13.86
CA GLU A 270 -5.83 29.67 14.41
C GLU A 270 -5.84 29.63 15.96
N PHE A 271 -4.67 29.71 16.59
CA PHE A 271 -4.53 29.88 18.03
C PHE A 271 -4.15 31.34 18.34
N ASP A 272 -5.04 32.09 18.96
CA ASP A 272 -4.83 33.52 19.22
C ASP A 272 -3.89 33.71 20.41
N LEU A 273 -2.70 34.27 20.16
CA LEU A 273 -1.67 34.52 21.18
C LEU A 273 -2.01 35.64 22.17
N ASN A 274 -3.05 36.44 21.93
CA ASN A 274 -3.49 37.50 22.84
C ASN A 274 -4.50 36.98 23.87
N THR A 275 -5.38 36.08 23.45
CA THR A 275 -6.43 35.51 24.32
C THR A 275 -6.09 34.11 24.81
N TYR A 276 -5.13 33.43 24.17
CA TYR A 276 -4.74 32.04 24.40
C TYR A 276 -5.89 31.05 24.19
N THR A 277 -6.65 31.25 23.11
CA THR A 277 -7.81 30.42 22.78
C THR A 277 -7.80 30.01 21.31
N PHE A 278 -8.35 28.83 21.02
CA PHE A 278 -8.58 28.39 19.65
C PHE A 278 -9.70 29.18 18.96
N SER A 279 -9.48 29.51 17.70
CA SER A 279 -10.53 30.02 16.82
C SER A 279 -11.61 28.96 16.62
N LYS A 280 -12.86 29.40 16.55
CA LYS A 280 -13.98 28.52 16.14
C LYS A 280 -14.05 28.32 14.63
N ASP A 281 -13.33 29.14 13.87
CA ASP A 281 -13.28 29.05 12.43
C ASP A 281 -12.20 28.05 12.01
N MET A 282 -12.62 26.80 11.80
CA MET A 282 -11.76 25.71 11.33
C MET A 282 -11.72 25.71 9.81
N ILE A 283 -10.51 25.68 9.25
CA ILE A 283 -10.29 25.66 7.80
C ILE A 283 -10.04 24.21 7.38
N PRO A 284 -10.91 23.61 6.56
CA PRO A 284 -10.72 22.23 6.11
C PRO A 284 -9.49 22.10 5.22
N VAL A 285 -8.79 20.98 5.35
CA VAL A 285 -7.67 20.57 4.49
C VAL A 285 -8.07 19.28 3.77
N SER A 286 -7.45 19.01 2.62
CA SER A 286 -7.69 17.77 1.89
C SER A 286 -7.26 16.55 2.71
N LEU A 287 -8.00 15.44 2.58
CA LEU A 287 -7.77 14.18 3.31
C LEU A 287 -6.47 13.48 2.93
N ASP A 288 -5.92 13.75 1.74
CA ASP A 288 -4.65 13.18 1.26
C ASP A 288 -3.42 13.86 1.87
N VAL A 289 -3.60 14.90 2.68
CA VAL A 289 -2.50 15.64 3.30
C VAL A 289 -2.00 14.90 4.53
N ASN A 290 -0.76 14.43 4.44
CA ASN A 290 -0.07 13.73 5.54
C ASN A 290 0.77 14.69 6.40
N HIS A 291 1.28 15.77 5.81
CA HIS A 291 2.13 16.73 6.51
C HIS A 291 1.74 18.17 6.20
N ILE A 292 1.79 19.01 7.21
CA ILE A 292 1.67 20.46 7.08
C ILE A 292 2.93 21.09 7.66
N SER A 293 3.63 21.87 6.84
CA SER A 293 4.92 22.44 7.17
C SER A 293 4.91 23.96 7.01
N GLN A 294 5.72 24.63 7.84
CA GLN A 294 5.97 26.06 7.76
C GLN A 294 7.13 26.32 6.80
N GLY A 295 6.90 27.08 5.73
CA GLY A 295 7.97 27.65 4.92
C GLY A 295 8.20 29.12 5.24
N LYS A 296 9.27 29.70 4.67
CA LYS A 296 9.61 31.12 4.87
C LYS A 296 8.54 32.07 4.29
N ASP A 297 7.77 31.59 3.32
CA ASP A 297 6.85 32.38 2.51
C ASP A 297 5.41 31.84 2.53
N GLY A 298 5.09 30.90 3.42
CA GLY A 298 3.73 30.41 3.61
C GLY A 298 3.63 29.05 4.28
N ILE A 299 2.41 28.52 4.29
CA ILE A 299 2.09 27.21 4.87
C ILE A 299 1.90 26.21 3.72
N TYR A 300 2.55 25.06 3.84
CA TYR A 300 2.58 24.04 2.81
C TYR A 300 1.96 22.75 3.30
N THR A 301 1.32 22.02 2.39
CA THR A 301 0.76 20.69 2.60
C THR A 301 1.47 19.71 1.68
N ALA A 302 1.88 18.56 2.19
CA ALA A 302 2.36 17.45 1.39
C ALA A 302 1.38 16.29 1.47
N GLY A 303 1.02 15.75 0.30
CA GLY A 303 0.10 14.62 0.16
C GLY A 303 0.56 13.62 -0.90
N SER A 304 -0.32 12.70 -1.27
CA SER A 304 -0.02 11.61 -2.22
C SER A 304 0.31 12.10 -3.63
N SER A 305 -0.20 13.27 -4.03
CA SER A 305 -0.03 13.87 -5.36
C SER A 305 1.17 14.83 -5.46
N GLY A 306 1.56 15.46 -4.34
CA GLY A 306 2.62 16.46 -4.34
C GLY A 306 2.57 17.41 -3.15
N ILE A 307 3.11 18.60 -3.36
CA ILE A 307 3.17 19.68 -2.39
C ILE A 307 2.34 20.87 -2.90
N SER A 308 1.49 21.39 -2.01
CA SER A 308 0.67 22.58 -2.26
C SER A 308 0.91 23.65 -1.20
N LYS A 309 0.61 24.90 -1.53
CA LYS A 309 0.62 26.05 -0.62
C LYS A 309 -0.81 26.41 -0.25
N ILE A 310 -1.10 26.55 1.04
CA ILE A 310 -2.43 26.93 1.52
C ILE A 310 -2.60 28.45 1.44
N ASP A 311 -3.71 28.90 0.87
CA ASP A 311 -4.26 30.24 1.07
C ASP A 311 -5.39 30.18 2.11
N LEU A 312 -5.07 30.57 3.34
CA LEU A 312 -6.01 30.58 4.45
C LEU A 312 -7.15 31.61 4.28
N THR A 313 -6.94 32.66 3.49
CA THR A 313 -7.94 33.71 3.25
C THR A 313 -8.94 33.24 2.20
N ALA A 314 -8.44 32.70 1.09
CA ALA A 314 -9.27 32.17 0.01
C ALA A 314 -9.86 30.78 0.31
N ARG A 315 -9.32 30.09 1.33
CA ARG A 315 -9.65 28.69 1.68
C ARG A 315 -9.43 27.75 0.48
N SER A 316 -8.27 27.89 -0.13
CA SER A 316 -7.86 27.11 -1.30
C SER A 316 -6.40 26.70 -1.18
N SER A 317 -5.99 25.70 -1.95
CA SER A 317 -4.59 25.31 -2.12
C SER A 317 -4.12 25.63 -3.54
N GLN A 318 -2.85 25.97 -3.67
CA GLN A 318 -2.15 26.11 -4.95
C GLN A 318 -1.11 25.00 -5.07
N GLU A 319 -1.16 24.20 -6.14
CA GLU A 319 -0.12 23.21 -6.44
C GLU A 319 1.23 23.90 -6.66
N ILE A 320 2.28 23.42 -5.98
CA ILE A 320 3.65 23.93 -6.05
C ILE A 320 4.57 22.92 -6.74
N LEU A 321 4.41 21.64 -6.40
CA LEU A 321 5.15 20.51 -6.94
C LEU A 321 4.18 19.35 -7.08
N ASN A 322 4.12 18.73 -8.27
CA ASN A 322 3.54 17.40 -8.44
C ASN A 322 4.67 16.36 -8.42
N TRP A 323 4.47 15.20 -7.80
CA TRP A 323 5.56 14.21 -7.69
C TRP A 323 6.09 13.72 -9.04
N LYS A 324 5.30 13.78 -10.12
CA LYS A 324 5.77 13.47 -11.49
C LYS A 324 6.79 14.47 -12.05
N ASP A 325 6.85 15.66 -11.46
CA ASP A 325 7.74 16.76 -11.84
C ASP A 325 9.07 16.71 -11.08
N ALA A 326 9.29 15.66 -10.27
CA ALA A 326 10.56 15.35 -9.65
C ALA A 326 10.90 13.88 -9.94
N ASP A 327 12.18 13.56 -10.15
CA ASP A 327 12.61 12.16 -10.33
C ASP A 327 12.84 11.49 -8.96
N VAL A 328 11.77 11.44 -8.16
CA VAL A 328 11.73 10.86 -6.79
C VAL A 328 10.55 9.89 -6.70
N ASN A 329 10.75 8.77 -6.00
CA ASN A 329 9.67 7.82 -5.71
C ASN A 329 8.83 8.33 -4.51
N PRO A 330 7.55 8.72 -4.72
CA PRO A 330 6.71 9.29 -3.67
C PRO A 330 6.26 8.27 -2.62
N ASN A 331 6.23 6.97 -2.94
CA ASN A 331 5.79 5.92 -2.01
C ASN A 331 6.74 5.72 -0.83
N ALA A 332 7.99 6.16 -0.97
CA ALA A 332 9.01 6.03 0.06
C ALA A 332 9.22 7.34 0.85
N ILE A 333 8.44 8.40 0.59
CA ILE A 333 8.55 9.68 1.30
C ILE A 333 7.83 9.57 2.64
N THR A 334 8.56 9.82 3.74
CA THR A 334 8.02 9.74 5.10
C THR A 334 7.90 11.09 5.79
N PHE A 335 8.71 12.09 5.41
CA PHE A 335 8.65 13.45 5.94
C PHE A 335 9.02 14.49 4.89
N THR A 336 8.42 15.67 5.01
CA THR A 336 8.70 16.83 4.12
C THR A 336 8.96 18.09 4.94
N ASN A 337 10.07 18.77 4.64
CA ASN A 337 10.38 20.09 5.15
C ASN A 337 10.47 21.08 3.99
N ILE A 338 9.54 22.03 3.95
CA ILE A 338 9.43 23.01 2.87
C ILE A 338 10.08 24.31 3.33
N ILE A 339 11.18 24.71 2.70
CA ILE A 339 11.84 25.99 3.01
C ILE A 339 11.13 27.13 2.27
N SER A 340 10.79 26.91 1.01
CA SER A 340 10.02 27.81 0.15
C SER A 340 9.40 27.05 -1.02
N GLU A 341 8.65 27.73 -1.88
CA GLU A 341 8.14 27.15 -3.13
C GLU A 341 9.24 26.65 -4.09
N ASN A 342 10.51 27.07 -3.90
CA ASN A 342 11.62 26.72 -4.80
C ASN A 342 12.65 25.77 -4.17
N GLU A 343 12.57 25.52 -2.86
CA GLU A 343 13.59 24.77 -2.12
C GLU A 343 12.93 23.96 -1.00
N MET A 344 13.17 22.65 -0.99
CA MET A 344 12.53 21.70 -0.08
C MET A 344 13.47 20.53 0.24
N TYR A 345 13.26 19.89 1.38
CA TYR A 345 13.89 18.61 1.72
C TYR A 345 12.81 17.57 1.95
N VAL A 346 13.00 16.37 1.42
CA VAL A 346 12.16 15.22 1.71
C VAL A 346 13.00 14.07 2.24
N LEU A 347 12.49 13.39 3.25
CA LEU A 347 13.10 12.19 3.77
C LEU A 347 12.46 10.98 3.09
N ARG A 348 13.29 10.20 2.40
CA ARG A 348 12.90 8.95 1.79
C ARG A 348 13.43 7.79 2.61
N VAL A 349 12.55 6.90 3.05
CA VAL A 349 12.90 5.67 3.77
C VAL A 349 12.36 4.50 2.99
N THR A 350 13.26 3.62 2.54
CA THR A 350 12.88 2.36 1.90
C THR A 350 13.27 1.22 2.82
N GLU A 351 12.27 0.59 3.42
CA GLU A 351 12.45 -0.57 4.27
C GLU A 351 12.23 -1.84 3.46
N LYS A 352 12.93 -2.91 3.83
CA LYS A 352 12.66 -4.25 3.32
C LYS A 352 12.34 -5.10 4.53
N TRP A 353 11.17 -5.74 4.47
CA TRP A 353 10.65 -6.59 5.52
C TRP A 353 10.36 -7.95 4.93
N ASP A 354 10.66 -9.00 5.69
CA ASP A 354 10.08 -10.30 5.41
C ASP A 354 8.71 -10.43 6.12
N ARG A 355 7.82 -11.23 5.53
CA ARG A 355 6.42 -11.35 5.99
C ARG A 355 6.25 -12.30 7.18
N HIS A 356 7.15 -13.27 7.38
CA HIS A 356 6.92 -14.43 8.25
C HIS A 356 7.81 -14.45 9.49
N PHE A 357 8.97 -13.82 9.45
CA PHE A 357 10.05 -13.92 10.44
C PHE A 357 10.41 -12.56 11.06
N ASN A 358 9.61 -11.52 10.78
CA ASN A 358 9.71 -10.17 11.36
C ASN A 358 11.14 -9.58 11.25
N HIS A 359 11.88 -9.97 10.22
CA HIS A 359 13.21 -9.53 9.89
C HIS A 359 13.12 -8.25 9.04
N CYS A 360 13.62 -7.16 9.60
CA CYS A 360 13.84 -5.91 8.89
C CYS A 360 15.29 -5.87 8.41
N TYR A 361 15.49 -5.67 7.11
CA TYR A 361 16.81 -5.35 6.58
C TYR A 361 17.18 -3.90 6.93
N GLU A 362 18.47 -3.57 6.86
CA GLU A 362 18.93 -2.20 7.04
C GLU A 362 18.16 -1.24 6.09
N PRO A 363 17.42 -0.24 6.61
CA PRO A 363 16.63 0.64 5.78
C PRO A 363 17.54 1.51 4.90
N ASP A 364 17.16 1.71 3.63
CA ASP A 364 17.83 2.70 2.78
C ASP A 364 17.20 4.08 3.03
N ILE A 365 17.93 4.90 3.78
CA ILE A 365 17.49 6.24 4.18
C ILE A 365 18.20 7.27 3.31
N ARG A 366 17.42 8.06 2.56
CA ARG A 366 17.90 9.14 1.69
C ARG A 366 17.27 10.46 2.10
N LEU A 367 18.12 11.46 2.36
CA LEU A 367 17.70 12.84 2.39
C LEU A 367 17.76 13.39 0.97
N VAL A 368 16.64 13.88 0.45
CA VAL A 368 16.53 14.40 -0.92
C VAL A 368 16.31 15.90 -0.86
N HIS A 369 17.23 16.66 -1.44
CA HIS A 369 17.12 18.10 -1.62
C HIS A 369 16.47 18.39 -2.97
N LEU A 370 15.30 19.04 -2.92
CA LEU A 370 14.53 19.42 -4.10
C LEU A 370 14.71 20.91 -4.37
N THR A 371 15.18 21.24 -5.57
CA THR A 371 15.34 22.63 -6.03
C THR A 371 14.64 22.83 -7.37
N LYS A 372 13.78 23.86 -7.45
CA LYS A 372 13.06 24.18 -8.69
C LYS A 372 14.05 24.53 -9.81
N ALA A 373 13.88 23.89 -10.96
CA ALA A 373 14.70 24.18 -12.14
C ALA A 373 14.19 25.44 -12.86
N ASP A 374 15.10 26.31 -13.29
CA ASP A 374 14.75 27.49 -14.12
C ASP A 374 14.12 27.09 -15.47
N LYS A 375 14.54 25.95 -15.99
CA LYS A 375 14.03 25.30 -17.20
C LYS A 375 14.00 23.80 -16.99
N ASN A 376 13.03 23.13 -17.59
CA ASN A 376 12.97 21.67 -17.52
C ASN A 376 14.23 21.05 -18.17
N PRO A 377 15.08 20.33 -17.43
CA PRO A 377 16.30 19.73 -17.99
C PRO A 377 15.99 18.58 -18.97
N ASN A 378 14.75 18.07 -18.96
CA ASN A 378 14.29 17.02 -19.85
C ASN A 378 13.61 17.57 -21.13
N ALA A 379 13.67 18.88 -21.38
CA ALA A 379 13.07 19.50 -22.56
C ALA A 379 13.52 18.81 -23.86
N GLY A 380 12.56 18.51 -24.74
CA GLY A 380 12.77 17.78 -25.99
C GLY A 380 12.70 16.26 -25.87
N LYS A 381 12.76 15.67 -24.66
CA LYS A 381 12.43 14.25 -24.48
C LYS A 381 10.96 14.00 -24.84
N ARG A 382 10.69 12.83 -25.41
CA ARG A 382 9.31 12.40 -25.72
C ARG A 382 8.58 12.02 -24.44
N LEU A 383 7.34 12.47 -24.29
CA LEU A 383 6.47 11.98 -23.23
C LEU A 383 5.89 10.61 -23.60
N ILE A 384 5.99 9.67 -22.66
CA ILE A 384 5.42 8.33 -22.72
C ILE A 384 4.44 8.23 -21.56
N GLU A 385 3.14 8.19 -21.86
CA GLU A 385 2.14 8.11 -20.80
C GLU A 385 1.95 6.66 -20.36
N LEU A 386 1.99 6.43 -19.05
CA LEU A 386 1.71 5.14 -18.42
C LEU A 386 0.42 5.23 -17.61
N ALA A 387 -0.58 4.42 -17.97
CA ALA A 387 -1.82 4.29 -17.23
C ALA A 387 -1.62 3.41 -16.00
N SER A 388 -2.15 3.84 -14.86
CA SER A 388 -2.33 3.03 -13.65
C SER A 388 -3.76 3.21 -13.13
N VAL A 389 -4.29 2.21 -12.44
CA VAL A 389 -5.60 2.27 -11.78
C VAL A 389 -5.43 2.08 -10.27
N GLY A 390 -6.20 2.83 -9.47
CA GLY A 390 -6.30 2.60 -8.03
C GLY A 390 -5.21 3.23 -7.15
N GLY A 391 -4.72 4.43 -7.50
CA GLY A 391 -3.75 5.17 -6.69
C GLY A 391 -2.32 5.17 -7.27
N ASN A 392 -1.36 5.54 -6.42
CA ASN A 392 0.07 5.51 -6.75
C ASN A 392 0.51 4.09 -7.14
N PRO A 393 1.22 3.92 -8.27
CA PRO A 393 1.72 2.61 -8.65
C PRO A 393 2.67 2.03 -7.59
N PRO A 394 2.88 0.71 -7.54
CA PRO A 394 3.75 0.10 -6.52
C PRO A 394 5.17 0.67 -6.52
N SER A 395 5.84 0.68 -5.36
CA SER A 395 7.17 1.29 -5.18
C SER A 395 8.20 0.83 -6.20
N ILE A 396 8.32 -0.48 -6.44
CA ILE A 396 9.25 -1.02 -7.44
C ILE A 396 9.00 -0.48 -8.85
N LEU A 397 7.75 -0.25 -9.25
CA LEU A 397 7.45 0.37 -10.55
C LEU A 397 7.91 1.82 -10.57
N MET A 398 7.64 2.57 -9.50
CA MET A 398 8.06 3.97 -9.37
C MET A 398 9.58 4.11 -9.39
N ASP A 399 10.31 3.26 -8.68
CA ASP A 399 11.77 3.22 -8.69
C ASP A 399 12.31 3.00 -10.10
N LYS A 400 11.71 2.06 -10.86
CA LYS A 400 12.12 1.78 -12.24
C LYS A 400 11.73 2.87 -13.23
N ILE A 401 10.61 3.57 -13.02
CA ILE A 401 10.26 4.78 -13.79
C ILE A 401 11.30 5.88 -13.54
N VAL A 402 11.66 6.12 -12.29
CA VAL A 402 12.68 7.12 -11.91
C VAL A 402 14.04 6.76 -12.51
N GLU A 403 14.44 5.50 -12.43
CA GLU A 403 15.70 5.02 -13.02
C GLU A 403 15.72 5.19 -14.55
N TYR A 404 14.63 4.82 -15.24
CA TYR A 404 14.48 5.04 -16.68
C TYR A 404 14.57 6.53 -17.04
N ASN A 405 13.89 7.39 -16.29
CA ASN A 405 13.83 8.83 -16.56
C ASN A 405 15.17 9.55 -16.33
N LYS A 406 15.93 9.10 -15.31
CA LYS A 406 17.26 9.63 -14.98
C LYS A 406 18.34 9.21 -15.99
N ASP A 407 18.15 8.13 -16.76
CA ASP A 407 19.14 7.69 -17.76
C ASP A 407 19.23 8.72 -18.93
N PRO A 408 20.41 9.37 -19.12
CA PRO A 408 20.59 10.38 -20.16
C PRO A 408 20.57 9.80 -21.58
N ASN A 409 20.65 8.47 -21.73
CA ASN A 409 20.62 7.80 -23.03
C ASN A 409 19.19 7.49 -23.50
N LYS A 410 18.15 7.76 -22.68
CA LYS A 410 16.75 7.58 -23.08
C LYS A 410 16.22 8.84 -23.74
N ASP A 411 15.67 8.68 -24.93
CA ASP A 411 14.95 9.74 -25.67
C ASP A 411 13.50 9.93 -25.17
N GLY A 412 13.03 9.04 -24.28
CA GLY A 412 11.70 9.07 -23.68
C GLY A 412 11.73 9.46 -22.20
N ARG A 413 10.63 10.03 -21.72
CA ARG A 413 10.32 10.26 -20.31
C ARG A 413 8.94 9.66 -20.02
N ILE A 414 8.89 8.73 -19.07
CA ILE A 414 7.66 8.11 -18.63
C ILE A 414 6.99 9.03 -17.60
N VAL A 415 5.71 9.32 -17.81
CA VAL A 415 4.86 10.06 -16.88
C VAL A 415 3.59 9.26 -16.61
N ILE A 416 3.14 9.27 -15.37
CA ILE A 416 1.95 8.52 -14.98
C ILE A 416 0.71 9.35 -15.32
N LYS A 417 -0.23 8.71 -16.01
CA LYS A 417 -1.61 9.17 -16.13
C LYS A 417 -2.46 8.30 -15.21
N GLU A 418 -2.84 8.86 -14.08
CA GLU A 418 -3.64 8.14 -13.11
C GLU A 418 -5.11 8.08 -13.56
N TYR A 419 -5.68 6.88 -13.50
CA TYR A 419 -7.12 6.65 -13.51
C TYR A 419 -7.53 6.29 -12.09
N SER A 420 -7.87 7.32 -11.31
CA SER A 420 -8.27 7.14 -9.92
C SER A 420 -9.78 6.91 -9.81
N ALA A 421 -10.15 5.99 -8.92
CA ALA A 421 -11.48 5.98 -8.31
C ALA A 421 -11.56 6.97 -7.12
N ASP A 422 -10.46 7.67 -6.82
CA ASP A 422 -10.16 8.75 -5.86
C ASP A 422 -10.96 8.97 -4.57
N SER A 423 -11.63 7.95 -4.01
CA SER A 423 -12.14 8.10 -2.64
C SER A 423 -12.18 6.78 -1.87
N LEU A 424 -11.05 6.07 -1.73
CA LEU A 424 -11.00 4.84 -0.91
C LEU A 424 -9.72 4.68 -0.09
N LEU A 425 -9.33 5.70 0.68
CA LEU A 425 -8.76 5.42 2.01
C LEU A 425 -9.88 5.26 3.06
N PHE A 426 -11.05 5.86 2.82
CA PHE A 426 -12.26 5.66 3.62
C PHE A 426 -13.50 5.74 2.72
N PRO A 427 -14.22 4.64 2.46
CA PRO A 427 -15.47 4.70 1.72
C PRO A 427 -16.44 5.65 2.43
N THR A 428 -16.98 6.62 1.70
CA THR A 428 -18.21 7.27 2.17
C THR A 428 -19.27 6.18 2.27
N LYS A 429 -20.09 6.25 3.32
CA LYS A 429 -21.09 5.22 3.67
C LYS A 429 -22.08 4.83 2.55
N ASP A 430 -22.11 5.61 1.46
CA ASP A 430 -23.05 5.50 0.35
C ASP A 430 -22.39 5.21 -1.02
N ALA A 431 -21.06 5.07 -1.13
CA ALA A 431 -20.39 4.71 -2.37
C ALA A 431 -20.36 3.17 -2.57
N ASP A 432 -20.70 2.71 -3.78
CA ASP A 432 -20.52 1.32 -4.20
C ASP A 432 -19.15 1.21 -4.88
N ASP A 433 -18.16 0.71 -4.13
CA ASP A 433 -16.75 0.63 -4.54
C ASP A 433 -16.59 -0.12 -5.88
N ASP A 434 -17.37 -1.18 -6.09
CA ASP A 434 -17.34 -1.97 -7.32
C ASP A 434 -17.86 -1.14 -8.52
N ALA A 435 -18.90 -0.32 -8.32
CA ALA A 435 -19.46 0.53 -9.37
C ALA A 435 -18.51 1.68 -9.76
N LEU A 436 -17.82 2.26 -8.79
CA LEU A 436 -16.84 3.33 -9.02
C LEU A 436 -15.59 2.80 -9.76
N LEU A 437 -15.12 1.62 -9.38
CA LEU A 437 -14.06 0.91 -10.11
C LEU A 437 -14.50 0.62 -11.56
N ALA A 438 -15.70 0.09 -11.75
CA ALA A 438 -16.23 -0.18 -13.09
C ALA A 438 -16.29 1.09 -13.96
N GLN A 439 -16.77 2.21 -13.41
CA GLN A 439 -16.80 3.51 -14.11
C GLN A 439 -15.40 4.00 -14.50
N THR A 440 -14.43 3.88 -13.58
CA THR A 440 -13.04 4.28 -13.81
C THR A 440 -12.41 3.47 -14.93
N LEU A 441 -12.62 2.15 -14.92
CA LEU A 441 -12.16 1.23 -15.95
C LEU A 441 -12.83 1.51 -17.31
N ASP A 442 -14.14 1.83 -17.32
CA ASP A 442 -14.85 2.22 -18.54
C ASP A 442 -14.29 3.49 -19.15
N GLN A 443 -13.93 4.49 -18.34
CA GLN A 443 -13.28 5.71 -18.84
C GLN A 443 -11.91 5.41 -19.45
N ALA A 444 -11.08 4.61 -18.78
CA ALA A 444 -9.78 4.19 -19.31
C ALA A 444 -9.91 3.39 -20.63
N TYR A 445 -10.93 2.55 -20.73
CA TYR A 445 -11.22 1.77 -21.93
C TYR A 445 -11.75 2.65 -23.09
N LEU A 446 -12.58 3.66 -22.82
CA LEU A 446 -13.02 4.63 -23.83
C LEU A 446 -11.86 5.47 -24.37
N ASP A 447 -10.93 5.87 -23.51
CA ASP A 447 -9.69 6.55 -23.93
C ASP A 447 -8.86 5.65 -24.86
N LEU A 448 -8.73 4.36 -24.53
CA LEU A 448 -8.05 3.36 -25.36
C LEU A 448 -8.73 3.22 -26.74
N LEU A 449 -10.06 3.04 -26.76
CA LEU A 449 -10.87 2.90 -27.96
C LEU A 449 -10.79 4.11 -28.90
N SER A 450 -10.85 5.32 -28.33
CA SER A 450 -10.78 6.58 -29.10
C SER A 450 -9.40 6.84 -29.69
N GLY A 451 -8.39 6.12 -29.20
CA GLY A 451 -6.99 6.27 -29.56
C GLY A 451 -6.27 7.46 -28.93
N GLY A 452 -6.92 8.12 -27.97
CA GLY A 452 -6.31 9.16 -27.13
C GLY A 452 -5.70 8.65 -25.82
N GLY A 453 -5.74 7.34 -25.56
CA GLY A 453 -5.23 6.72 -24.32
C GLY A 453 -3.69 6.76 -24.16
N PRO A 454 -3.18 6.35 -22.99
CA PRO A 454 -1.74 6.22 -22.70
C PRO A 454 -0.98 5.27 -23.62
N ASP A 455 0.35 5.35 -23.59
CA ASP A 455 1.25 4.53 -24.41
C ASP A 455 1.56 3.17 -23.77
N ILE A 456 1.38 3.05 -22.44
CA ILE A 456 1.58 1.85 -21.63
C ILE A 456 0.39 1.70 -20.67
N TYR A 457 -0.12 0.49 -20.49
CA TYR A 457 -1.16 0.19 -19.51
C TYR A 457 -0.61 -0.79 -18.47
N VAL A 458 -0.60 -0.41 -17.19
CA VAL A 458 -0.14 -1.25 -16.08
C VAL A 458 -1.31 -1.67 -15.18
N ASN A 459 -1.33 -2.94 -14.78
CA ASN A 459 -2.36 -3.56 -13.93
C ASN A 459 -3.75 -3.66 -14.55
N PHE A 460 -3.82 -3.75 -15.89
CA PHE A 460 -5.07 -3.94 -16.61
C PHE A 460 -5.40 -5.40 -16.96
N GLY A 461 -4.47 -6.34 -16.76
CA GLY A 461 -4.65 -7.73 -17.20
C GLY A 461 -5.74 -8.52 -16.46
N SER A 462 -6.05 -8.15 -15.22
CA SER A 462 -7.17 -8.73 -14.46
C SER A 462 -8.53 -8.27 -14.98
N TYR A 463 -8.57 -7.25 -15.84
CA TYR A 463 -9.81 -6.68 -16.39
C TYR A 463 -10.00 -7.14 -17.83
N SER A 464 -10.88 -8.13 -18.04
CA SER A 464 -10.93 -8.85 -19.32
C SER A 464 -11.25 -7.96 -20.53
N GLN A 465 -11.92 -6.82 -20.33
CA GLN A 465 -12.17 -5.84 -21.40
C GLN A 465 -10.89 -5.23 -22.00
N PHE A 466 -9.78 -5.19 -21.25
CA PHE A 466 -8.50 -4.73 -21.77
C PHE A 466 -7.72 -5.82 -22.52
N ASN A 467 -8.24 -7.05 -22.56
CA ASN A 467 -7.66 -8.16 -23.31
C ASN A 467 -8.30 -8.27 -24.73
N ASP A 468 -8.46 -7.12 -25.39
CA ASP A 468 -9.00 -6.99 -26.75
C ASP A 468 -7.85 -6.92 -27.77
N SER A 469 -7.78 -7.92 -28.66
CA SER A 469 -6.67 -8.02 -29.60
C SER A 469 -6.77 -6.99 -30.74
N ASN A 470 -7.88 -6.27 -30.87
CA ASN A 470 -8.00 -5.14 -31.79
C ASN A 470 -7.36 -3.87 -31.24
N LEU A 471 -7.22 -3.75 -29.92
CA LEU A 471 -6.71 -2.56 -29.23
C LEU A 471 -5.29 -2.76 -28.73
N MET A 472 -4.97 -3.94 -28.20
CA MET A 472 -3.66 -4.25 -27.61
C MET A 472 -2.74 -4.96 -28.59
N MET A 473 -1.44 -4.69 -28.48
CA MET A 473 -0.40 -5.34 -29.26
C MET A 473 -0.24 -6.80 -28.82
N ASP A 474 0.04 -7.70 -29.77
CA ASP A 474 0.47 -9.06 -29.44
C ASP A 474 1.95 -9.04 -29.05
N LEU A 475 2.21 -9.13 -27.75
CA LEU A 475 3.53 -9.02 -27.14
C LEU A 475 4.41 -10.24 -27.41
N ASN A 476 3.85 -11.37 -27.85
CA ASN A 476 4.65 -12.50 -28.34
C ASN A 476 5.59 -12.07 -29.48
N THR A 477 5.13 -11.13 -30.33
CA THR A 477 5.94 -10.60 -31.43
C THR A 477 7.18 -9.82 -30.97
N LEU A 478 7.14 -9.25 -29.77
CA LEU A 478 8.27 -8.53 -29.17
C LEU A 478 9.17 -9.46 -28.38
N ILE A 479 8.59 -10.42 -27.64
CA ILE A 479 9.32 -11.47 -26.93
C ILE A 479 10.20 -12.27 -27.89
N ASP A 480 9.67 -12.65 -29.05
CA ASP A 480 10.38 -13.46 -30.05
C ASP A 480 11.15 -12.60 -31.08
N GLY A 481 11.16 -11.28 -30.89
CA GLY A 481 11.80 -10.32 -31.79
C GLY A 481 13.31 -10.19 -31.59
N GLU A 482 13.95 -9.34 -32.42
CA GLU A 482 15.40 -9.12 -32.41
C GLU A 482 15.94 -8.62 -31.05
N ASN A 483 15.17 -7.77 -30.37
CA ASN A 483 15.46 -7.29 -29.02
C ASN A 483 14.55 -7.97 -27.98
N GLY A 484 14.22 -9.22 -28.22
CA GLY A 484 13.34 -10.04 -27.39
C GLY A 484 13.99 -10.51 -26.08
N ILE A 485 13.27 -11.35 -25.36
CA ILE A 485 13.75 -12.05 -24.16
C ILE A 485 13.81 -13.55 -24.45
N LYS A 486 14.65 -14.29 -23.70
CA LYS A 486 14.72 -15.74 -23.88
C LYS A 486 13.65 -16.43 -23.04
N ARG A 487 12.64 -17.00 -23.69
CA ARG A 487 11.49 -17.63 -23.01
C ARG A 487 11.86 -18.68 -21.96
N ASP A 488 12.98 -19.39 -22.12
CA ASP A 488 13.45 -20.42 -21.19
C ASP A 488 14.01 -19.87 -19.86
N GLU A 489 14.36 -18.58 -19.82
CA GLU A 489 14.73 -17.88 -18.58
C GLU A 489 13.50 -17.51 -17.73
N TYR A 490 12.29 -17.66 -18.29
CA TYR A 490 11.01 -17.31 -17.68
C TYR A 490 10.08 -18.54 -17.56
N PHE A 491 9.04 -18.41 -16.75
CA PHE A 491 7.92 -19.35 -16.77
C PHE A 491 7.04 -19.09 -17.99
N ASP A 492 7.46 -19.56 -19.17
CA ASP A 492 6.71 -19.40 -20.44
C ASP A 492 5.27 -19.96 -20.36
N ASN A 493 5.01 -20.92 -19.46
CA ASN A 493 3.66 -21.41 -19.18
C ASN A 493 2.73 -20.30 -18.65
N LEU A 494 3.26 -19.33 -17.90
CA LEU A 494 2.49 -18.18 -17.41
C LEU A 494 2.18 -17.20 -18.54
N PHE A 495 3.11 -16.94 -19.45
CA PHE A 495 2.82 -16.15 -20.64
C PHE A 495 1.69 -16.80 -21.45
N ARG A 496 1.76 -18.11 -21.69
CA ARG A 496 0.70 -18.85 -22.39
C ARG A 496 -0.63 -18.85 -21.63
N ALA A 497 -0.60 -18.88 -20.30
CA ALA A 497 -1.81 -18.80 -19.47
C ALA A 497 -2.55 -17.47 -19.62
N CYS A 498 -1.85 -16.41 -20.04
CA CYS A 498 -2.41 -15.09 -20.30
C CYS A 498 -2.84 -14.87 -21.77
N GLU A 499 -2.60 -15.85 -22.65
CA GLU A 499 -2.94 -15.69 -24.06
C GLU A 499 -4.45 -15.78 -24.29
N ILE A 500 -4.98 -14.81 -25.03
CA ILE A 500 -6.37 -14.82 -25.53
C ILE A 500 -6.30 -15.10 -27.03
N ASN A 501 -6.95 -16.18 -27.47
CA ASN A 501 -6.88 -16.64 -28.85
C ASN A 501 -5.45 -16.75 -29.43
N GLY A 502 -4.49 -17.18 -28.58
CA GLY A 502 -3.07 -17.37 -28.94
C GLY A 502 -2.23 -16.09 -29.03
N LYS A 503 -2.76 -14.95 -28.54
CA LYS A 503 -2.04 -13.66 -28.49
C LYS A 503 -1.80 -13.24 -27.06
N LEU A 504 -0.60 -12.77 -26.77
CA LEU A 504 -0.25 -12.25 -25.44
C LEU A 504 -0.51 -10.75 -25.40
N LEU A 505 -1.65 -10.35 -24.84
CA LEU A 505 -2.06 -8.94 -24.82
C LEU A 505 -1.60 -8.19 -23.56
N GLN A 506 -1.25 -8.94 -22.52
CA GLN A 506 -0.75 -8.46 -21.24
C GLN A 506 0.41 -9.36 -20.80
N ILE A 507 1.57 -8.78 -20.53
CA ILE A 507 2.69 -9.52 -19.92
C ILE A 507 2.52 -9.50 -18.41
N PRO A 508 2.47 -10.65 -17.72
CA PRO A 508 2.66 -10.70 -16.29
C PRO A 508 4.11 -10.38 -15.93
N VAL A 509 4.31 -9.55 -14.92
CA VAL A 509 5.63 -9.19 -14.36
C VAL A 509 5.77 -9.83 -12.97
N PHE A 510 4.72 -9.74 -12.14
CA PHE A 510 4.62 -10.38 -10.83
C PHE A 510 3.23 -10.99 -10.68
N PHE A 511 3.15 -12.11 -9.97
CA PHE A 511 1.90 -12.84 -9.83
C PHE A 511 1.78 -13.60 -8.51
N THR A 512 0.57 -14.03 -8.19
CA THR A 512 0.30 -14.99 -7.12
C THR A 512 -0.42 -16.21 -7.68
N ALA A 513 -0.25 -17.37 -7.04
CA ALA A 513 -0.91 -18.60 -7.45
C ALA A 513 -2.17 -18.81 -6.60
N ASN A 514 -3.34 -18.75 -7.24
CA ASN A 514 -4.64 -18.80 -6.58
C ASN A 514 -5.35 -20.12 -6.86
N GLY A 515 -5.95 -20.70 -5.84
CA GLY A 515 -6.84 -21.85 -6.01
C GLY A 515 -7.23 -22.52 -4.70
N ALA A 516 -8.12 -23.49 -4.79
CA ALA A 516 -8.56 -24.22 -3.62
C ALA A 516 -7.46 -25.18 -3.10
N VAL A 517 -7.29 -25.18 -1.78
CA VAL A 517 -6.60 -26.24 -1.04
C VAL A 517 -7.67 -27.10 -0.38
N ALA A 518 -7.59 -28.42 -0.59
CA ALA A 518 -8.59 -29.35 -0.11
C ALA A 518 -7.97 -30.51 0.65
N ASN A 519 -8.72 -31.10 1.57
CA ASN A 519 -8.28 -32.27 2.31
C ASN A 519 -8.54 -33.54 1.48
N ASP A 520 -7.47 -34.25 1.12
CA ASP A 520 -7.47 -35.46 0.28
C ASP A 520 -8.54 -36.49 0.67
N LYS A 521 -8.83 -36.62 1.97
CA LYS A 521 -9.83 -37.54 2.52
C LYS A 521 -11.21 -37.38 1.86
N TYR A 522 -11.54 -36.18 1.38
CA TYR A 522 -12.84 -35.85 0.80
C TYR A 522 -12.82 -35.77 -0.72
N LEU A 523 -11.68 -36.02 -1.38
CA LEU A 523 -11.51 -35.78 -2.82
C LEU A 523 -11.80 -37.01 -3.69
N ASP A 524 -12.04 -38.18 -3.11
CA ASP A 524 -12.16 -39.44 -3.85
C ASP A 524 -10.95 -39.68 -4.80
N GLY A 525 -9.75 -39.24 -4.41
CA GLY A 525 -8.50 -39.35 -5.18
C GLY A 525 -8.36 -38.35 -6.34
N LYS A 526 -9.20 -37.32 -6.42
CA LYS A 526 -9.11 -36.28 -7.45
C LYS A 526 -7.98 -35.29 -7.15
N THR A 527 -7.31 -34.87 -8.21
CA THR A 527 -6.30 -33.80 -8.21
C THR A 527 -6.72 -32.57 -9.02
N SER A 528 -7.92 -32.61 -9.60
CA SER A 528 -8.65 -31.51 -10.24
C SER A 528 -10.15 -31.82 -10.17
N TRP A 529 -11.00 -30.80 -10.20
CA TRP A 529 -12.45 -31.00 -10.11
C TRP A 529 -13.27 -30.05 -10.99
N THR A 530 -14.38 -30.57 -11.50
CA THR A 530 -15.42 -29.76 -12.15
C THR A 530 -16.39 -29.18 -11.13
N TYR A 531 -17.28 -28.26 -11.55
CA TYR A 531 -18.41 -27.84 -10.72
C TYR A 531 -19.28 -29.02 -10.25
N ASP A 532 -19.50 -30.01 -11.14
CA ASP A 532 -20.31 -31.20 -10.82
C ASP A 532 -19.62 -32.10 -9.80
N ASP A 533 -18.29 -32.28 -9.92
CA ASP A 533 -17.49 -33.00 -8.92
C ASP A 533 -17.59 -32.30 -7.57
N TYR A 534 -17.38 -30.99 -7.54
CA TYR A 534 -17.39 -30.18 -6.32
C TYR A 534 -18.75 -30.27 -5.60
N MET A 535 -19.85 -30.11 -6.34
CA MET A 535 -21.21 -30.28 -5.84
C MET A 535 -21.49 -31.70 -5.35
N THR A 536 -21.00 -32.72 -6.07
CA THR A 536 -21.18 -34.13 -5.69
C THR A 536 -20.45 -34.45 -4.39
N LEU A 537 -19.20 -33.98 -4.24
CA LEU A 537 -18.41 -34.18 -3.03
C LEU A 537 -19.02 -33.42 -1.85
N ALA A 538 -19.45 -32.16 -2.08
CA ALA A 538 -20.15 -31.36 -1.07
C ALA A 538 -21.42 -32.06 -0.54
N GLY A 539 -22.18 -32.72 -1.42
CA GLY A 539 -23.38 -33.48 -1.03
C GLY A 539 -23.12 -34.75 -0.22
N LYS A 540 -21.87 -35.24 -0.17
CA LYS A 540 -21.46 -36.41 0.64
C LYS A 540 -20.90 -36.03 2.01
N LEU A 541 -20.72 -34.74 2.29
CA LEU A 541 -20.05 -34.28 3.51
C LEU A 541 -20.90 -34.59 4.76
N PRO A 542 -20.28 -34.96 5.89
CA PRO A 542 -20.97 -35.09 7.17
C PRO A 542 -21.64 -33.76 7.57
N GLY A 543 -22.78 -33.81 8.26
CA GLY A 543 -23.58 -32.62 8.56
C GLY A 543 -22.93 -31.56 9.46
N ASN A 544 -21.76 -31.83 10.05
CA ASN A 544 -20.98 -30.89 10.86
C ASN A 544 -19.83 -30.22 10.09
N LEU A 545 -19.72 -30.47 8.79
CA LEU A 545 -18.63 -30.02 7.91
C LEU A 545 -19.24 -29.37 6.66
N THR A 546 -18.68 -28.25 6.21
CA THR A 546 -19.10 -27.55 4.98
C THR A 546 -18.08 -27.71 3.86
N ALA A 547 -18.46 -27.41 2.61
CA ALA A 547 -17.51 -27.49 1.49
C ALA A 547 -16.38 -26.45 1.59
N ILE A 548 -16.74 -25.24 2.02
CA ILE A 548 -15.87 -24.06 2.16
C ILE A 548 -16.22 -23.25 3.41
N PRO A 549 -15.32 -22.34 3.85
CA PRO A 549 -15.66 -21.26 4.77
C PRO A 549 -16.87 -20.46 4.30
N GLU A 550 -17.59 -19.85 5.26
CA GLU A 550 -18.79 -19.10 4.94
C GLU A 550 -18.46 -17.83 4.14
N MET A 551 -19.00 -17.73 2.92
CA MET A 551 -18.92 -16.53 2.08
C MET A 551 -20.23 -16.29 1.35
N THR A 552 -20.50 -15.05 0.95
CA THR A 552 -21.73 -14.72 0.23
C THR A 552 -21.79 -15.43 -1.13
N ARG A 553 -23.00 -15.69 -1.62
CA ARG A 553 -23.21 -16.26 -2.97
C ARG A 553 -22.54 -15.44 -4.07
N ILE A 554 -22.52 -14.12 -3.92
CA ILE A 554 -21.91 -13.21 -4.90
C ILE A 554 -20.38 -13.30 -4.88
N LYS A 555 -19.75 -13.32 -3.70
CA LYS A 555 -18.29 -13.49 -3.59
C LYS A 555 -17.84 -14.82 -4.18
N LEU A 556 -18.55 -15.91 -3.83
CA LEU A 556 -18.27 -17.22 -4.41
C LEU A 556 -18.43 -17.21 -5.94
N LEU A 557 -19.47 -16.55 -6.46
CA LEU A 557 -19.67 -16.42 -7.91
C LEU A 557 -18.51 -15.67 -8.58
N LYS A 558 -18.03 -14.56 -8.00
CA LYS A 558 -16.87 -13.80 -8.52
C LYS A 558 -15.63 -14.69 -8.57
N GLU A 559 -15.35 -15.43 -7.51
CA GLU A 559 -14.20 -16.33 -7.39
C GLU A 559 -14.21 -17.43 -8.46
N LEU A 560 -15.35 -18.10 -8.63
CA LEU A 560 -15.52 -19.17 -9.64
C LEU A 560 -15.41 -18.63 -11.06
N MET A 561 -15.94 -17.43 -11.31
CA MET A 561 -15.93 -16.80 -12.62
C MET A 561 -14.52 -16.34 -13.01
N ALA A 562 -13.85 -15.61 -12.11
CA ALA A 562 -12.49 -15.09 -12.34
C ALA A 562 -11.48 -16.21 -12.62
N SER A 563 -11.68 -17.38 -12.02
CA SER A 563 -10.76 -18.53 -12.13
C SER A 563 -11.13 -19.52 -13.23
N SER A 564 -12.25 -19.31 -13.92
CA SER A 564 -12.78 -20.32 -14.84
C SER A 564 -11.85 -20.63 -16.01
N GLY A 565 -10.96 -19.70 -16.38
CA GLY A 565 -10.13 -19.80 -17.58
C GLY A 565 -10.92 -19.87 -18.88
N LYS A 566 -12.26 -19.71 -18.82
CA LYS A 566 -13.16 -19.70 -19.97
C LYS A 566 -13.39 -18.26 -20.42
N GLU A 567 -13.32 -18.03 -21.73
CA GLU A 567 -13.69 -16.76 -22.33
C GLU A 567 -15.23 -16.61 -22.28
N LEU A 568 -15.78 -16.07 -21.18
CA LEU A 568 -17.22 -15.73 -21.08
C LEU A 568 -17.60 -14.53 -21.95
N VAL A 569 -16.60 -13.73 -22.35
CA VAL A 569 -16.72 -12.60 -23.26
C VAL A 569 -15.60 -12.70 -24.28
N ASP A 570 -15.97 -12.72 -25.56
CA ASP A 570 -15.06 -12.62 -26.70
C ASP A 570 -15.16 -11.20 -27.26
N TYR A 571 -14.21 -10.34 -26.90
CA TYR A 571 -14.20 -8.94 -27.34
C TYR A 571 -13.84 -8.80 -28.82
N ASP A 572 -13.06 -9.73 -29.39
CA ASP A 572 -12.72 -9.73 -30.81
C ASP A 572 -13.97 -9.95 -31.67
N LYS A 573 -14.86 -10.86 -31.26
CA LYS A 573 -16.13 -11.17 -31.96
C LYS A 573 -17.32 -10.37 -31.43
N LYS A 574 -17.17 -9.70 -30.28
CA LYS A 574 -18.25 -9.02 -29.55
C LYS A 574 -19.39 -9.97 -29.15
N GLU A 575 -19.01 -11.15 -28.69
CA GLU A 575 -19.93 -12.21 -28.27
C GLU A 575 -19.78 -12.45 -26.76
N VAL A 576 -20.88 -12.88 -26.12
CA VAL A 576 -20.88 -13.28 -24.70
C VAL A 576 -21.53 -14.65 -24.56
N HIS A 577 -21.09 -15.41 -23.57
CA HIS A 577 -21.40 -16.85 -23.43
C HIS A 577 -22.08 -17.20 -22.09
N PHE A 578 -22.83 -16.26 -21.51
CA PHE A 578 -23.55 -16.47 -20.24
C PHE A 578 -24.70 -17.47 -20.35
N SER A 579 -25.22 -17.72 -21.56
CA SER A 579 -26.23 -18.77 -21.79
C SER A 579 -25.72 -20.20 -21.68
N ASP A 580 -24.40 -20.39 -21.68
CA ASP A 580 -23.75 -21.69 -21.79
C ASP A 580 -23.83 -22.49 -20.48
N SER A 581 -23.58 -23.80 -20.58
CA SER A 581 -23.74 -24.72 -19.44
C SER A 581 -22.83 -24.39 -18.27
N ASP A 582 -21.64 -23.87 -18.52
CA ASP A 582 -20.64 -23.63 -17.48
C ASP A 582 -21.06 -22.48 -16.56
N PHE A 583 -21.53 -21.36 -17.12
CA PHE A 583 -22.03 -20.23 -16.33
C PHE A 583 -23.26 -20.61 -15.50
N ARG A 584 -24.15 -21.43 -16.06
CA ARG A 584 -25.31 -21.98 -15.33
C ARG A 584 -24.87 -22.79 -14.11
N LYS A 585 -23.85 -23.64 -14.26
CA LYS A 585 -23.27 -24.42 -13.15
C LYS A 585 -22.59 -23.53 -12.12
N MET A 586 -21.92 -22.44 -12.52
CA MET A 586 -21.37 -21.45 -11.58
C MET A 586 -22.47 -20.84 -10.71
N LEU A 587 -23.59 -20.40 -11.32
CA LEU A 587 -24.74 -19.84 -10.58
C LEU A 587 -25.37 -20.86 -9.63
N GLU A 588 -25.55 -22.11 -10.07
CA GLU A 588 -26.08 -23.19 -9.23
C GLU A 588 -25.15 -23.52 -8.05
N THR A 589 -23.85 -23.59 -8.31
CA THR A 589 -22.82 -23.82 -7.29
C THR A 589 -22.83 -22.69 -6.27
N ALA A 590 -22.81 -21.44 -6.74
CA ALA A 590 -22.87 -20.25 -5.89
C ALA A 590 -24.14 -20.24 -5.03
N LYS A 591 -25.31 -20.52 -5.61
CA LYS A 591 -26.58 -20.58 -4.88
C LYS A 591 -26.59 -21.64 -3.77
N THR A 592 -25.99 -22.79 -4.05
CA THR A 592 -26.09 -23.95 -3.15
C THR A 592 -25.07 -23.91 -2.03
N LEU A 593 -23.84 -23.48 -2.33
CA LEU A 593 -22.74 -23.50 -1.36
C LEU A 593 -22.50 -22.14 -0.71
N GLY A 594 -22.87 -21.05 -1.36
CA GLY A 594 -22.73 -19.69 -0.83
C GLY A 594 -23.85 -19.34 0.16
N SER A 595 -23.50 -18.48 1.11
CA SER A 595 -24.41 -17.98 2.15
C SER A 595 -25.38 -16.94 1.59
N GLY A 596 -26.65 -17.05 2.01
CA GLY A 596 -27.68 -16.04 1.73
C GLY A 596 -27.62 -14.82 2.66
N ARG A 597 -26.70 -14.82 3.63
CA ARG A 597 -26.43 -13.69 4.52
C ARG A 597 -25.67 -12.59 3.78
N SER A 598 -25.84 -11.36 4.24
CA SER A 598 -25.03 -10.22 3.82
C SER A 598 -23.61 -10.31 4.37
N GLU A 599 -22.68 -9.62 3.72
CA GLU A 599 -21.30 -9.54 4.17
C GLU A 599 -21.16 -8.96 5.58
N ASN A 600 -21.95 -7.93 5.91
CA ASN A 600 -21.98 -7.35 7.24
C ASN A 600 -22.45 -8.34 8.32
N GLU A 601 -23.38 -9.25 7.99
CA GLU A 601 -23.82 -10.28 8.93
C GLU A 601 -22.73 -11.34 9.14
N ILE A 602 -22.01 -11.74 8.09
CA ILE A 602 -20.90 -12.70 8.21
C ILE A 602 -19.74 -12.06 8.98
N TRP A 603 -19.37 -10.81 8.64
CA TRP A 603 -18.34 -10.04 9.32
C TRP A 603 -18.68 -9.79 10.80
N GLY A 604 -19.93 -9.43 11.09
CA GLY A 604 -20.40 -9.21 12.46
C GLY A 604 -20.21 -10.44 13.35
N ASP A 605 -20.58 -11.63 12.85
CA ASP A 605 -20.37 -12.89 13.57
C ASP A 605 -18.88 -13.23 13.71
N MET A 606 -18.07 -13.00 12.66
CA MET A 606 -16.62 -13.24 12.73
C MET A 606 -15.96 -12.39 13.82
N VAL A 607 -16.34 -11.11 13.92
CA VAL A 607 -15.84 -10.22 14.99
C VAL A 607 -16.33 -10.67 16.36
N GLU A 608 -17.57 -11.16 16.47
CA GLU A 608 -18.09 -11.68 17.74
C GLU A 608 -17.38 -12.98 18.16
N ASP A 609 -17.16 -13.92 17.25
CA ASP A 609 -16.40 -15.15 17.49
C ASP A 609 -14.95 -14.83 17.87
N GLN A 610 -14.31 -13.90 17.17
CA GLN A 610 -12.98 -13.41 17.51
C GLN A 610 -12.94 -12.88 18.95
N ARG A 611 -13.92 -12.07 19.35
CA ARG A 611 -14.02 -11.57 20.74
C ARG A 611 -14.20 -12.69 21.75
N GLN A 612 -15.01 -13.70 21.43
CA GLN A 612 -15.24 -14.86 22.30
C GLN A 612 -13.98 -15.72 22.45
N ARG A 613 -13.09 -15.71 21.46
CA ARG A 613 -11.78 -16.40 21.45
C ARG A 613 -10.63 -15.54 21.96
N GLY A 614 -10.93 -14.48 22.72
CA GLY A 614 -9.88 -13.63 23.31
C GLY A 614 -9.13 -12.77 22.29
N GLY A 615 -9.70 -12.52 21.11
CA GLY A 615 -9.09 -11.74 20.03
C GLY A 615 -8.53 -12.58 18.88
N GLU A 616 -8.52 -13.91 18.99
CA GLU A 616 -7.98 -14.79 17.94
C GLU A 616 -8.97 -15.04 16.79
N TYR A 617 -8.54 -14.71 15.57
CA TYR A 617 -9.27 -15.04 14.35
C TYR A 617 -9.03 -16.50 13.95
N LEU A 618 -10.09 -17.27 13.68
CA LEU A 618 -9.96 -18.61 13.14
C LEU A 618 -9.68 -18.56 11.64
N GLU A 619 -8.41 -18.66 11.29
CA GLU A 619 -7.98 -18.67 9.89
C GLU A 619 -8.55 -19.87 9.11
N GLU A 620 -8.84 -19.67 7.83
CA GLU A 620 -9.51 -20.68 6.99
C GLU A 620 -8.70 -21.98 6.86
N TYR A 621 -7.37 -21.90 6.80
CA TYR A 621 -6.53 -23.10 6.79
C TYR A 621 -6.65 -23.89 8.10
N LYS A 622 -6.86 -23.21 9.26
CA LYS A 622 -7.12 -23.87 10.55
C LYS A 622 -8.50 -24.53 10.53
N MET A 623 -9.49 -23.95 9.85
CA MET A 623 -10.78 -24.62 9.62
C MET A 623 -10.61 -25.93 8.84
N LEU A 624 -9.74 -25.94 7.81
CA LEU A 624 -9.42 -27.16 7.06
C LEU A 624 -8.69 -28.19 7.94
N GLN A 625 -7.69 -27.76 8.71
CA GLN A 625 -6.95 -28.62 9.67
C GLN A 625 -7.86 -29.25 10.71
N ASN A 626 -8.80 -28.47 11.26
CA ASN A 626 -9.75 -28.91 12.28
C ASN A 626 -10.92 -29.73 11.70
N GLY A 627 -10.93 -29.99 10.38
CA GLY A 627 -11.98 -30.77 9.72
C GLY A 627 -13.35 -30.09 9.79
N MET A 628 -13.38 -28.76 9.76
CA MET A 628 -14.62 -27.96 9.70
C MET A 628 -15.07 -27.74 8.25
N VAL A 629 -14.12 -27.72 7.32
CA VAL A 629 -14.37 -27.53 5.88
C VAL A 629 -13.69 -28.63 5.06
N MET A 630 -14.19 -28.88 3.85
CA MET A 630 -13.56 -29.76 2.87
C MET A 630 -12.37 -29.07 2.16
N SER A 631 -12.51 -27.77 1.92
CA SER A 631 -11.55 -26.95 1.19
C SER A 631 -11.67 -25.48 1.58
N TYR A 632 -10.66 -24.67 1.24
CA TYR A 632 -10.73 -23.20 1.27
C TYR A 632 -9.97 -22.63 0.06
N PHE A 633 -10.25 -21.38 -0.31
CA PHE A 633 -9.52 -20.71 -1.39
C PHE A 633 -8.26 -20.07 -0.84
N SER A 634 -7.12 -20.41 -1.42
CA SER A 634 -5.82 -19.89 -1.00
C SER A 634 -5.19 -19.08 -2.11
N LYS A 635 -4.56 -17.99 -1.71
CA LYS A 635 -3.64 -17.20 -2.51
C LYS A 635 -2.24 -17.46 -2.00
N MET A 636 -1.42 -18.11 -2.82
CA MET A 636 -0.01 -18.37 -2.52
C MET A 636 0.85 -17.28 -3.10
N ILE A 637 1.73 -16.75 -2.26
CA ILE A 637 2.61 -15.65 -2.63
C ILE A 637 4.09 -15.96 -2.39
N ASP A 638 4.38 -17.00 -1.59
CA ASP A 638 5.74 -17.41 -1.22
C ASP A 638 5.85 -18.92 -0.91
N ILE A 639 7.04 -19.35 -0.46
CA ILE A 639 7.33 -20.75 -0.12
C ILE A 639 6.62 -21.22 1.16
N VAL A 640 6.34 -20.32 2.10
CA VAL A 640 5.71 -20.64 3.38
C VAL A 640 4.25 -20.99 3.17
N ASP A 641 3.54 -20.24 2.31
CA ASP A 641 2.17 -20.55 1.91
C ASP A 641 2.09 -21.95 1.26
N TYR A 642 3.03 -22.27 0.36
CA TYR A 642 3.11 -23.58 -0.27
C TYR A 642 3.34 -24.69 0.76
N ALA A 643 4.33 -24.50 1.65
CA ALA A 643 4.64 -25.48 2.70
C ALA A 643 3.42 -25.68 3.62
N GLN A 644 2.80 -24.59 4.09
CA GLN A 644 1.62 -24.64 4.95
C GLN A 644 0.51 -25.45 4.28
N ALA A 645 0.20 -25.19 3.01
CA ALA A 645 -0.82 -25.90 2.26
C ALA A 645 -0.54 -27.41 2.16
N GLN A 646 0.72 -27.84 2.01
CA GLN A 646 1.10 -29.26 2.00
C GLN A 646 0.91 -29.94 3.38
N LYS A 647 1.14 -29.22 4.49
CA LYS A 647 0.98 -29.78 5.86
C LYS A 647 -0.46 -30.05 6.24
N LEU A 648 -1.41 -29.35 5.62
CA LEU A 648 -2.79 -29.33 6.10
C LEU A 648 -3.37 -30.76 6.16
N SER A 649 -4.15 -31.02 7.22
CA SER A 649 -4.83 -32.31 7.44
C SER A 649 -3.90 -33.53 7.50
N ASP A 650 -2.91 -33.51 8.41
CA ASP A 650 -1.92 -34.58 8.61
C ASP A 650 -1.03 -34.86 7.37
N GLY A 651 -0.67 -33.82 6.61
CA GLY A 651 0.17 -33.93 5.41
C GLY A 651 -0.58 -34.42 4.17
N LYS A 652 -1.86 -34.05 4.04
CA LYS A 652 -2.76 -34.48 2.96
C LYS A 652 -3.51 -33.32 2.32
N GLY A 653 -3.01 -32.10 2.45
CA GLY A 653 -3.52 -30.96 1.72
C GLY A 653 -3.21 -31.13 0.24
N VAL A 654 -4.22 -30.96 -0.61
CA VAL A 654 -4.10 -31.08 -2.06
C VAL A 654 -4.42 -29.73 -2.69
N LEU A 655 -3.46 -29.22 -3.47
CA LEU A 655 -3.62 -28.04 -4.30
C LEU A 655 -4.45 -28.42 -5.53
N ILE A 656 -5.77 -28.49 -5.37
CA ILE A 656 -6.68 -29.02 -6.37
C ILE A 656 -7.14 -27.96 -7.39
N GLY A 657 -6.96 -26.67 -7.05
CA GLY A 657 -7.39 -25.56 -7.90
C GLY A 657 -8.89 -25.26 -7.78
N ASN A 658 -9.33 -24.18 -8.41
CA ASN A 658 -10.73 -23.78 -8.31
C ASN A 658 -11.65 -24.69 -9.14
N PRO A 659 -12.91 -24.94 -8.70
CA PRO A 659 -13.86 -25.74 -9.45
C PRO A 659 -14.02 -25.22 -10.89
N GLY A 660 -13.88 -26.11 -11.87
CA GLY A 660 -14.01 -25.79 -13.29
C GLY A 660 -12.78 -25.16 -13.94
N CYS A 661 -11.71 -24.91 -13.19
CA CYS A 661 -10.43 -24.46 -13.73
C CYS A 661 -9.61 -25.65 -14.26
N ASP A 662 -9.20 -25.59 -15.53
CA ASP A 662 -8.34 -26.60 -16.13
C ASP A 662 -6.90 -26.46 -15.62
N GLY A 663 -6.43 -27.39 -14.79
CA GLY A 663 -4.99 -27.55 -14.50
C GLY A 663 -4.47 -27.11 -13.12
N GLY A 664 -5.34 -26.98 -12.11
CA GLY A 664 -4.91 -26.69 -10.73
C GLY A 664 -4.99 -25.20 -10.40
N LEU A 665 -3.90 -24.62 -9.88
CA LEU A 665 -3.86 -23.21 -9.50
C LEU A 665 -3.90 -22.29 -10.74
N SER A 666 -4.53 -21.14 -10.60
CA SER A 666 -4.58 -20.06 -11.57
C SER A 666 -3.65 -18.92 -11.16
N MET A 667 -3.04 -18.26 -12.14
CA MET A 667 -2.28 -17.05 -11.91
C MET A 667 -3.23 -15.87 -11.62
N GLU A 668 -2.89 -15.03 -10.66
CA GLU A 668 -3.46 -13.69 -10.50
C GLU A 668 -2.37 -12.66 -10.74
N TYR A 669 -2.67 -11.63 -11.54
CA TYR A 669 -1.73 -10.55 -11.77
C TYR A 669 -1.55 -9.71 -10.50
N ILE A 670 -0.31 -9.56 -10.05
CA ILE A 670 0.08 -8.50 -9.11
C ILE A 670 0.61 -7.30 -9.88
N MET A 671 1.35 -7.58 -10.96
CA MET A 671 1.73 -6.57 -11.94
C MET A 671 1.59 -7.13 -13.35
N SER A 672 0.83 -6.43 -14.19
CA SER A 672 0.73 -6.70 -15.63
C SER A 672 1.06 -5.46 -16.43
N ILE A 673 1.54 -5.63 -17.66
CA ILE A 673 1.87 -4.52 -18.54
C ILE A 673 1.50 -4.82 -19.99
N ALA A 674 0.89 -3.83 -20.65
CA ALA A 674 0.44 -3.91 -22.03
C ALA A 674 0.80 -2.66 -22.84
N ILE A 675 0.83 -2.82 -24.16
CA ILE A 675 1.12 -1.77 -25.13
C ILE A 675 -0.06 -1.69 -26.12
N PRO A 676 -0.74 -0.53 -26.24
CA PRO A 676 -1.74 -0.31 -27.28
C PRO A 676 -1.16 -0.35 -28.70
N LYS A 677 -1.91 -0.89 -29.66
CA LYS A 677 -1.51 -0.96 -31.08
C LYS A 677 -1.27 0.39 -31.75
N ASN A 678 -1.95 1.43 -31.28
CA ASN A 678 -1.85 2.79 -31.81
C ASN A 678 -0.80 3.65 -31.11
N SER A 679 -0.15 3.13 -30.05
CA SER A 679 0.93 3.81 -29.35
C SER A 679 2.05 4.17 -30.33
N SER A 680 2.55 5.40 -30.21
CA SER A 680 3.71 5.86 -30.98
C SER A 680 5.03 5.48 -30.33
N SER A 681 4.98 4.97 -29.09
CA SER A 681 6.13 4.69 -28.23
C SER A 681 6.33 3.20 -27.93
N GLN A 682 5.92 2.33 -28.86
CA GLN A 682 5.98 0.87 -28.68
C GLN A 682 7.41 0.35 -28.40
N LYS A 683 8.43 0.94 -29.02
CA LYS A 683 9.83 0.53 -28.82
C LYS A 683 10.29 0.85 -27.40
N GLU A 684 10.00 2.05 -26.93
CA GLU A 684 10.40 2.54 -25.61
C GLU A 684 9.58 1.85 -24.52
N ALA A 685 8.30 1.61 -24.76
CA ALA A 685 7.46 0.80 -23.91
C ALA A 685 8.01 -0.63 -23.78
N TRP A 686 8.41 -1.27 -24.88
CA TRP A 686 9.03 -2.60 -24.83
C TRP A 686 10.37 -2.59 -24.09
N GLU A 687 11.19 -1.56 -24.29
CA GLU A 687 12.43 -1.38 -23.54
C GLU A 687 12.18 -1.29 -22.04
N PHE A 688 11.17 -0.52 -21.62
CA PHE A 688 10.76 -0.43 -20.22
C PHE A 688 10.20 -1.74 -19.68
N ILE A 689 9.40 -2.48 -20.46
CA ILE A 689 8.92 -3.81 -20.06
C ILE A 689 10.09 -4.77 -19.82
N ARG A 690 11.09 -4.79 -20.72
CA ARG A 690 12.28 -5.64 -20.53
C ARG A 690 13.02 -5.29 -19.25
N PHE A 691 13.11 -4.00 -18.93
CA PHE A 691 13.74 -3.52 -17.71
C PHE A 691 13.05 -4.03 -16.43
N LEU A 692 11.71 -4.16 -16.45
CA LEU A 692 10.93 -4.79 -15.37
C LEU A 692 11.08 -6.32 -15.31
N LEU A 693 11.48 -6.96 -16.41
CA LEU A 693 11.68 -8.41 -16.52
C LEU A 693 13.12 -8.84 -16.22
N GLU A 694 14.03 -7.90 -15.95
CA GLU A 694 15.40 -8.21 -15.53
C GLU A 694 15.41 -8.93 -14.18
N LYS A 695 16.34 -9.87 -14.01
CA LYS A 695 16.40 -10.76 -12.84
C LYS A 695 16.46 -9.97 -11.52
N ASP A 696 17.33 -8.97 -11.43
CA ASP A 696 17.52 -8.21 -10.18
C ASP A 696 16.27 -7.38 -9.82
N THR A 697 15.64 -6.76 -10.82
CA THR A 697 14.34 -6.07 -10.65
C THR A 697 13.25 -7.05 -10.19
N GLN A 698 13.25 -8.27 -10.72
CA GLN A 698 12.30 -9.32 -10.35
C GLN A 698 12.54 -9.85 -8.92
N VAL A 699 13.78 -10.01 -8.47
CA VAL A 699 14.07 -10.40 -7.08
C VAL A 699 13.61 -9.31 -6.11
N GLU A 700 13.97 -8.06 -6.39
CA GLU A 700 13.59 -6.93 -5.54
C GLU A 700 12.07 -6.73 -5.48
N GLY A 701 11.39 -6.78 -6.63
CA GLY A 701 9.94 -6.64 -6.68
C GLY A 701 9.20 -7.80 -6.04
N ALA A 702 9.73 -9.03 -6.07
CA ALA A 702 9.12 -10.18 -5.39
C ALA A 702 9.01 -9.95 -3.88
N VAL A 703 10.08 -9.42 -3.27
CA VAL A 703 10.12 -9.05 -1.86
C VAL A 703 9.18 -7.88 -1.57
N GLN A 704 9.25 -6.79 -2.34
CA GLN A 704 8.45 -5.59 -2.09
C GLN A 704 6.94 -5.80 -2.29
N LEU A 705 6.54 -6.67 -3.22
CA LEU A 705 5.14 -6.89 -3.58
C LEU A 705 4.54 -8.11 -2.91
N PHE A 706 5.34 -8.91 -2.19
CA PHE A 706 4.97 -10.23 -1.70
C PHE A 706 4.32 -11.06 -2.81
N ALA A 707 5.10 -11.37 -3.85
CA ALA A 707 4.60 -12.03 -5.05
C ALA A 707 5.68 -12.84 -5.76
N PHE A 708 5.27 -13.83 -6.55
CA PHE A 708 6.20 -14.58 -7.37
C PHE A 708 6.63 -13.77 -8.61
N PRO A 709 7.94 -13.78 -8.94
CA PRO A 709 8.43 -13.23 -10.20
C PRO A 709 8.23 -14.23 -11.35
N VAL A 710 8.05 -13.73 -12.57
CA VAL A 710 7.93 -14.57 -13.78
C VAL A 710 9.28 -15.11 -14.28
N SER A 711 10.39 -14.48 -13.86
CA SER A 711 11.74 -15.00 -14.11
C SER A 711 12.00 -16.23 -13.26
N ARG A 712 12.41 -17.34 -13.88
CA ARG A 712 12.72 -18.59 -13.17
C ARG A 712 13.89 -18.41 -12.20
N GLY A 713 14.93 -17.73 -12.65
CA GLY A 713 16.12 -17.47 -11.83
C GLY A 713 15.82 -16.54 -10.66
N ALA A 714 14.95 -15.54 -10.84
CA ALA A 714 14.52 -14.67 -9.75
C ALA A 714 13.63 -15.41 -8.75
N ALA A 715 12.73 -16.28 -9.22
CA ALA A 715 11.86 -17.08 -8.36
C ALA A 715 12.68 -18.04 -7.50
N GLU A 716 13.64 -18.75 -8.09
CA GLU A 716 14.53 -19.65 -7.34
C GLU A 716 15.35 -18.88 -6.29
N GLU A 717 15.85 -17.69 -6.63
CA GLU A 717 16.59 -16.85 -5.67
C GLU A 717 15.71 -16.36 -4.52
N TYR A 718 14.51 -15.85 -4.83
CA TYR A 718 13.52 -15.41 -3.84
C TYR A 718 13.15 -16.54 -2.86
N LEU A 719 12.81 -17.73 -3.38
CA LEU A 719 12.45 -18.91 -2.58
C LEU A 719 13.62 -19.41 -1.72
N ASN A 720 14.86 -19.33 -2.22
CA ASN A 720 16.03 -19.68 -1.43
C ASN A 720 16.30 -18.66 -0.33
N GLY A 721 16.06 -17.37 -0.58
CA GLY A 721 16.13 -16.31 0.44
C GLY A 721 15.16 -16.56 1.59
N ASP A 722 13.89 -16.85 1.29
CA ASP A 722 12.89 -17.18 2.32
C ASP A 722 13.27 -18.44 3.12
N LYS A 723 13.81 -19.46 2.45
CA LYS A 723 14.32 -20.67 3.11
C LYS A 723 15.48 -20.33 4.05
N GLU A 724 16.42 -19.48 3.64
CA GLU A 724 17.55 -19.07 4.47
C GLU A 724 17.07 -18.27 5.69
N LEU A 725 16.11 -17.37 5.52
CA LEU A 725 15.48 -16.64 6.63
C LEU A 725 14.78 -17.59 7.62
N TYR A 726 14.01 -18.56 7.12
CA TYR A 726 13.38 -19.58 7.97
C TYR A 726 14.42 -20.36 8.81
N LEU A 727 15.53 -20.78 8.18
CA LEU A 727 16.58 -21.53 8.87
C LEU A 727 17.31 -20.67 9.90
N ASP A 728 17.55 -19.39 9.61
CA ASP A 728 18.14 -18.45 10.55
C ASP A 728 17.23 -18.19 11.75
N ALA A 729 15.94 -17.90 11.51
CA ALA A 729 14.94 -17.73 12.54
C ALA A 729 14.86 -18.96 13.45
N MET A 730 14.74 -20.16 12.88
CA MET A 730 14.77 -21.43 13.63
C MET A 730 16.02 -21.64 14.49
N ALA A 731 17.17 -21.13 14.06
CA ALA A 731 18.43 -21.29 14.77
C ALA A 731 18.63 -20.24 15.88
N ASN A 732 18.09 -19.04 15.70
CA ASN A 732 18.47 -17.87 16.49
C ASN A 732 17.35 -17.24 17.30
N THR A 733 16.06 -17.45 16.97
CA THR A 733 14.99 -16.79 17.73
C THR A 733 14.90 -17.31 19.17
N THR A 734 14.70 -16.39 20.09
CA THR A 734 14.39 -16.67 21.49
C THR A 734 12.95 -16.29 21.85
N ASP A 735 12.21 -15.72 20.91
CA ASP A 735 10.80 -15.37 21.10
C ASP A 735 9.95 -16.65 21.11
N THR A 736 9.20 -16.86 22.18
CA THR A 736 8.42 -18.08 22.36
C THR A 736 7.28 -18.22 21.36
N ASN A 737 6.68 -17.09 20.94
CA ASN A 737 5.58 -17.10 19.99
C ASN A 737 6.09 -17.33 18.57
N GLU A 738 7.21 -16.72 18.22
CA GLU A 738 7.90 -16.98 16.95
C GLU A 738 8.36 -18.43 16.87
N LEU A 739 8.98 -18.98 17.92
CA LEU A 739 9.34 -20.40 17.98
C LEU A 739 8.11 -21.31 17.84
N GLU A 740 6.99 -21.00 18.50
CA GLU A 740 5.75 -21.76 18.36
C GLU A 740 5.24 -21.74 16.91
N TYR A 741 5.23 -20.56 16.28
CA TYR A 741 4.87 -20.39 14.88
C TYR A 741 5.79 -21.18 13.94
N LEU A 742 7.11 -21.03 14.07
CA LEU A 742 8.10 -21.73 13.25
C LEU A 742 7.99 -23.25 13.39
N ASN A 743 7.79 -23.76 14.61
CA ASN A 743 7.57 -25.19 14.85
C ASN A 743 6.20 -25.68 14.31
N SER A 744 5.24 -24.78 14.13
CA SER A 744 3.95 -25.08 13.51
C SER A 744 4.05 -25.26 11.98
N LEU A 745 5.06 -24.68 11.34
CA LEU A 745 5.31 -24.85 9.90
C LEU A 745 5.90 -26.23 9.56
N PRO A 746 5.80 -26.72 8.32
CA PRO A 746 6.69 -27.77 7.86
C PRO A 746 8.13 -27.29 7.85
N LYS A 747 9.04 -28.25 7.80
CA LYS A 747 10.41 -27.94 7.46
C LYS A 747 10.45 -27.39 6.03
N ILE A 748 11.02 -26.20 5.87
CA ILE A 748 11.30 -25.58 4.57
C ILE A 748 12.75 -25.93 4.21
N ASP A 749 12.95 -26.65 3.11
CA ASP A 749 14.27 -27.02 2.60
C ASP A 749 14.34 -27.03 1.07
N ASP A 750 15.45 -27.53 0.50
CA ASP A 750 15.67 -27.55 -0.94
C ASP A 750 14.58 -28.32 -1.71
N GLN A 751 13.96 -29.32 -1.07
CA GLN A 751 12.86 -30.06 -1.67
C GLN A 751 11.61 -29.18 -1.75
N THR A 752 11.33 -28.38 -0.71
CA THR A 752 10.25 -27.39 -0.73
C THR A 752 10.44 -26.39 -1.86
N VAL A 753 11.65 -25.83 -2.02
CA VAL A 753 11.98 -24.89 -3.12
C VAL A 753 11.69 -25.52 -4.47
N LYS A 754 12.18 -26.75 -4.69
CA LYS A 754 11.98 -27.48 -5.95
C LYS A 754 10.50 -27.72 -6.24
N GLU A 755 9.73 -28.16 -5.25
CA GLU A 755 8.30 -28.43 -5.42
C GLU A 755 7.49 -27.15 -5.66
N THR A 756 7.83 -26.05 -5.00
CA THR A 756 7.23 -24.74 -5.28
C THR A 756 7.52 -24.33 -6.73
N MET A 757 8.77 -24.46 -7.21
CA MET A 757 9.13 -24.19 -8.60
C MET A 757 8.37 -25.09 -9.61
N GLU A 758 8.16 -26.37 -9.27
CA GLU A 758 7.33 -27.28 -10.07
C GLU A 758 5.86 -26.86 -10.09
N MET A 759 5.30 -26.44 -8.95
CA MET A 759 3.95 -25.91 -8.84
C MET A 759 3.76 -24.67 -9.74
N LEU A 760 4.67 -23.71 -9.69
CA LEU A 760 4.64 -22.51 -10.55
C LEU A 760 4.73 -22.88 -12.04
N GLY A 761 5.55 -23.89 -12.38
CA GLY A 761 5.68 -24.41 -13.75
C GLY A 761 4.46 -25.16 -14.28
N ASN A 762 3.47 -25.47 -13.44
CA ASN A 762 2.25 -26.20 -13.81
C ASN A 762 1.02 -25.31 -14.00
N ILE A 763 1.10 -24.02 -13.68
CA ILE A 763 0.01 -23.06 -13.85
C ILE A 763 -0.29 -22.87 -15.34
N LYS A 764 -1.59 -22.88 -15.69
CA LYS A 764 -2.08 -22.86 -17.08
C LYS A 764 -3.17 -21.83 -17.37
N THR A 765 -3.72 -21.21 -16.34
CA THR A 765 -4.82 -20.24 -16.47
C THR A 765 -4.45 -18.95 -15.75
N ALA A 766 -4.96 -17.83 -16.25
CA ALA A 766 -4.85 -16.52 -15.61
C ALA A 766 -6.26 -16.02 -15.24
N ARG A 767 -6.35 -15.36 -14.09
CA ARG A 767 -7.61 -14.81 -13.59
C ARG A 767 -7.91 -13.48 -14.26
N SER A 768 -9.15 -13.31 -14.71
CA SER A 768 -9.65 -12.02 -15.18
C SER A 768 -11.17 -11.94 -15.10
N VAL A 769 -11.69 -10.72 -14.96
CA VAL A 769 -13.12 -10.40 -14.92
C VAL A 769 -13.37 -9.01 -15.50
N ASP A 770 -14.49 -8.81 -16.17
CA ASP A 770 -14.97 -7.48 -16.54
C ASP A 770 -15.91 -6.97 -15.44
N GLU A 771 -15.47 -5.95 -14.70
CA GLU A 771 -16.22 -5.45 -13.54
C GLU A 771 -17.59 -4.87 -13.92
N THR A 772 -17.73 -4.22 -15.09
CA THR A 772 -19.02 -3.72 -15.56
C THR A 772 -19.97 -4.87 -15.91
N VAL A 773 -19.46 -5.94 -16.53
CA VAL A 773 -20.26 -7.14 -16.80
C VAL A 773 -20.57 -7.89 -15.51
N PHE A 774 -19.66 -7.93 -14.55
CA PHE A 774 -19.90 -8.52 -13.25
C PHE A 774 -20.99 -7.76 -12.49
N LEU A 775 -21.01 -6.43 -12.55
CA LEU A 775 -22.07 -5.60 -11.94
C LEU A 775 -23.47 -6.00 -12.44
N ILE A 776 -23.60 -6.28 -13.75
CA ILE A 776 -24.85 -6.81 -14.33
C ILE A 776 -25.24 -8.15 -13.68
N ILE A 777 -24.26 -9.02 -13.45
CA ILE A 777 -24.48 -10.32 -12.80
C ILE A 777 -24.91 -10.12 -11.34
N THR A 778 -24.27 -9.21 -10.60
CA THR A 778 -24.63 -8.88 -9.20
C THR A 778 -26.04 -8.34 -9.08
N GLU A 779 -26.53 -7.61 -10.07
CA GLU A 779 -27.91 -7.12 -10.10
C GLU A 779 -28.95 -8.23 -10.40
N GLU A 780 -28.63 -9.17 -11.29
CA GLU A 780 -29.60 -10.19 -11.76
C GLU A 780 -29.59 -11.48 -10.94
N ALA A 781 -28.41 -11.95 -10.50
CA ALA A 781 -28.24 -13.21 -9.78
C ALA A 781 -29.05 -13.32 -8.46
N PRO A 782 -29.23 -12.26 -7.64
CA PRO A 782 -30.01 -12.33 -6.41
C PRO A 782 -31.46 -12.82 -6.60
N ALA A 783 -32.09 -12.51 -7.73
CA ALA A 783 -33.44 -12.98 -8.04
C ALA A 783 -33.50 -14.51 -8.24
N TYR A 784 -32.44 -15.12 -8.79
CA TYR A 784 -32.31 -16.57 -8.87
C TYR A 784 -31.99 -17.18 -7.50
N PHE A 785 -31.09 -16.56 -6.74
CA PHE A 785 -30.68 -17.03 -5.41
C PHE A 785 -31.83 -17.07 -4.40
N THR A 786 -32.78 -16.15 -4.51
CA THR A 786 -33.99 -16.08 -3.67
C THR A 786 -35.19 -16.85 -4.25
N GLY A 787 -35.06 -17.41 -5.46
CA GLY A 787 -36.13 -18.15 -6.12
C GLY A 787 -37.24 -17.27 -6.72
N GLN A 788 -37.02 -15.96 -6.86
CA GLN A 788 -37.96 -15.02 -7.48
C GLN A 788 -38.02 -15.18 -9.01
N LYS A 789 -36.90 -15.50 -9.65
CA LYS A 789 -36.79 -15.79 -11.09
C LYS A 789 -36.20 -17.18 -11.31
N SER A 790 -36.54 -17.80 -12.45
CA SER A 790 -35.91 -19.06 -12.86
C SER A 790 -34.44 -18.83 -13.26
N LEU A 791 -33.63 -19.90 -13.30
CA LEU A 791 -32.26 -19.83 -13.80
C LEU A 791 -32.24 -19.33 -15.25
N ASP A 792 -33.15 -19.82 -16.09
CA ASP A 792 -33.26 -19.43 -17.49
C ASP A 792 -33.56 -17.93 -17.66
N ASP A 793 -34.49 -17.38 -16.86
CA ASP A 793 -34.83 -15.95 -16.95
C ASP A 793 -33.65 -15.06 -16.55
N VAL A 794 -32.93 -15.42 -15.48
CA VAL A 794 -31.76 -14.68 -15.00
C VAL A 794 -30.61 -14.75 -16.01
N VAL A 795 -30.29 -15.96 -16.49
CA VAL A 795 -29.26 -16.17 -17.51
C VAL A 795 -29.56 -15.41 -18.79
N ASN A 796 -30.82 -15.45 -19.26
CA ASN A 796 -31.22 -14.68 -20.44
C ASN A 796 -31.10 -13.16 -20.21
N SER A 797 -31.41 -12.66 -19.01
CA SER A 797 -31.23 -11.25 -18.68
C SER A 797 -29.75 -10.84 -18.74
N ILE A 798 -28.88 -11.61 -18.07
CA ILE A 798 -27.42 -11.40 -18.05
C ILE A 798 -26.86 -11.44 -19.46
N GLN A 799 -27.17 -12.48 -20.24
CA GLN A 799 -26.74 -12.65 -21.63
C GLN A 799 -27.08 -11.40 -22.48
N ASN A 800 -28.33 -10.92 -22.40
CA ASN A 800 -28.77 -9.79 -23.22
C ASN A 800 -28.13 -8.45 -22.78
N ARG A 801 -28.04 -8.21 -21.47
CA ARG A 801 -27.47 -6.98 -20.92
C ARG A 801 -25.97 -6.91 -21.18
N ALA A 802 -25.23 -7.98 -20.88
CA ALA A 802 -23.80 -8.06 -21.15
C ALA A 802 -23.49 -7.94 -22.65
N ALA A 803 -24.26 -8.61 -23.51
CA ALA A 803 -24.11 -8.48 -24.97
C ALA A 803 -24.34 -7.04 -25.46
N THR A 804 -25.22 -6.28 -24.79
CA THR A 804 -25.45 -4.87 -25.12
C THR A 804 -24.22 -4.03 -24.78
N VAL A 805 -23.68 -4.16 -23.56
CA VAL A 805 -22.47 -3.45 -23.12
C VAL A 805 -21.28 -3.76 -24.03
N VAL A 806 -21.02 -5.04 -24.33
CA VAL A 806 -19.91 -5.46 -25.20
C VAL A 806 -20.07 -4.93 -26.63
N LYS A 807 -21.30 -4.78 -27.13
CA LYS A 807 -21.56 -4.18 -28.45
C LYS A 807 -21.40 -2.67 -28.47
N GLU A 808 -21.80 -1.97 -27.40
CA GLU A 808 -21.65 -0.51 -27.30
C GLU A 808 -20.19 -0.09 -27.21
N ARG A 809 -19.33 -0.97 -26.67
CA ARG A 809 -17.88 -0.83 -26.58
C ARG A 809 -17.12 -0.96 -27.91
N GLY A 810 -17.78 -0.99 -29.08
CA GLY A 810 -17.04 -0.97 -30.36
C GLY A 810 -17.82 -0.63 -31.61
#